data_AF-A0AA90VCI4-F1
#
_entry.id   AF-A0AA90VCI4-F1
#
_cell.length_a   1.000
_cell.length_b   1.000
_cell.length_c   1.000
_cell.angle_alpha   90.00
_cell.angle_beta   90.00
_cell.angle_gamma   90.00
#
_symmetry.space_group_name_H-M   'P 1'
#
loop_
_entity.id
_entity.type
_entity.pdbx_description
1 polymer ?
#
loop_
_entity_poly.entity_id
_entity_poly.type
_entity_poly.pdbx_seq_one_letter_code
_entity_poly.pdbx_strand_id
1 'polypeptide(L)'
;MYIHGSFLSQQSDTITVHIVTGNDRAQTIEIGTEKADVYFSEDPAEIENEVNDTFDVLLRNSAKIRLLCGNLITNLFSTSCRDAVVNIYKNDTCIFAGFIEPQTLSQPYNTRWDELELNCIDALSALQYSKYKNVGALGVIYAFVKAEAAQRSFYDIATEILQGVTKGLDILGNQNIKFWYDGSKAVDAQTANRYQVFKQLSISDLLFLGDDESDVWQQDEVLEELLKYLNLHIVQDGFNFYIFSWESVKATPDKIIWHDIVANSTKTTAQQAVTIALANVADCDTTISIGDVYNQLLLTAKVENIESVIESPLDDDLLVSPYINKQKYLTEYSSDGEGKTAYNAFYAMTHNQKTTYGAGAITDWYLQVMRNKQWTFPMKGNTDIDIVDYFGSEGTNQHALPDWLGQAPGAAIMALGSVKMNTANDDNSPTSKVNMTNYLAVSVNGNGIDNDENKTYPSVADIQKNIPYAVYTGNKAGGVFSPSDEKTTNYIVLSGKVILNPIMRQTNTYTNLHNKKWHGGLPMDLKENEIYVWHKTVPSRNNGDGRYYTRQYWQAETPDKEVSWHEGADSGFYPYTGEGPEEYEFKYSAVGDSTDTISKVAVLACMLVIGDKCVVETGTDGQTTDFVWQKYKERSECQSDDEYYQQCFTIGFDPKIGDKLVGTEFSIQNNIDYKMGIDAEGIAIPITKGDKISGQVRFMILGPVNATWDVITRRHPTFFRHTKWSSSSVPLLAHVSSILIKSFEVKVYSDNGLISNGNDDNDIIYMSDTKETFVNKKDDLEFKINSALTATECAQLGVSNTVKLSTPLNISTGDGVLEVYDRNGNVKAKPEQIYVDSYYIEYHKPRIVMEQKLRDIDNVVSLFNHYRHEALGKEFFVQGIGRNLIEGRADLTLKEIGT
;
A
#
# COMPACT_ATOMS: atom_id res chain seq x y z
N MET A 1 -40.83 4.68 -2.20
CA MET A 1 -42.02 5.15 -2.95
C MET A 1 -41.79 5.00 -4.45
N TYR A 2 -42.84 4.72 -5.23
CA TYR A 2 -42.80 4.60 -6.69
C TYR A 2 -43.69 5.66 -7.35
N ILE A 3 -43.14 6.47 -8.25
CA ILE A 3 -43.87 7.45 -9.05
C ILE A 3 -43.77 7.05 -10.52
N HIS A 4 -44.88 7.10 -11.25
CA HIS A 4 -44.86 6.87 -12.70
C HIS A 4 -45.93 7.67 -13.43
N GLY A 5 -45.72 7.92 -14.72
CA GLY A 5 -46.72 8.50 -15.61
C GLY A 5 -46.19 8.73 -17.01
N SER A 6 -47.08 9.07 -17.93
CA SER A 6 -46.74 9.28 -19.34
C SER A 6 -47.39 10.53 -19.92
N PHE A 7 -46.74 11.12 -20.92
CA PHE A 7 -47.29 12.18 -21.76
C PHE A 7 -46.96 11.92 -23.24
N LEU A 8 -47.67 12.58 -24.15
CA LEU A 8 -47.41 12.48 -25.58
C LEU A 8 -46.53 13.65 -26.04
N SER A 9 -45.48 13.35 -26.81
CA SER A 9 -44.73 14.37 -27.51
C SER A 9 -45.56 14.98 -28.65
N GLN A 10 -45.13 16.14 -29.15
CA GLN A 10 -45.71 16.77 -30.34
C GLN A 10 -45.56 15.91 -31.60
N GLN A 11 -44.65 14.93 -31.59
CA GLN A 11 -44.46 13.94 -32.65
C GLN A 11 -45.25 12.64 -32.43
N SER A 12 -46.13 12.60 -31.42
CA SER A 12 -46.94 11.44 -31.03
C SER A 12 -46.17 10.26 -30.47
N ASP A 13 -44.92 10.47 -30.00
CA ASP A 13 -44.21 9.48 -29.18
C ASP A 13 -44.77 9.47 -27.76
N THR A 14 -44.83 8.29 -27.15
CA THR A 14 -45.20 8.17 -25.74
C THR A 14 -43.95 8.30 -24.87
N ILE A 15 -43.88 9.35 -24.05
CA ILE A 15 -42.80 9.52 -23.08
C ILE A 15 -43.29 9.02 -21.73
N THR A 16 -42.55 8.11 -21.10
CA THR A 16 -42.89 7.53 -19.80
C THR A 16 -41.76 7.76 -18.80
N VAL A 17 -42.11 8.29 -17.64
CA VAL A 17 -41.18 8.54 -16.54
C VAL A 17 -41.46 7.56 -15.41
N HIS A 18 -40.41 6.95 -14.88
CA HIS A 18 -40.45 6.10 -13.69
C HIS A 18 -39.44 6.62 -12.66
N ILE A 19 -39.88 6.78 -11.40
CA ILE A 19 -39.02 7.17 -10.28
C ILE A 19 -39.26 6.20 -9.12
N VAL A 20 -38.20 5.62 -8.56
CA VAL A 20 -38.26 4.80 -7.35
C VAL A 20 -37.33 5.36 -6.30
N THR A 21 -37.86 5.65 -5.12
CA THR A 21 -37.07 6.10 -3.96
C THR A 21 -36.99 5.02 -2.89
N GLY A 22 -35.79 4.80 -2.34
CA GLY A 22 -35.49 3.82 -1.28
C GLY A 22 -35.76 2.36 -1.69
N ASN A 23 -35.82 2.06 -2.99
CA ASN A 23 -36.30 0.78 -3.53
C ASN A 23 -37.66 0.33 -2.94
N ASP A 24 -38.49 1.30 -2.55
CA ASP A 24 -39.77 1.04 -1.89
C ASP A 24 -40.93 1.27 -2.85
N ARG A 25 -41.87 0.32 -2.91
CA ARG A 25 -43.07 0.38 -3.76
C ARG A 25 -44.38 0.31 -2.95
N ALA A 26 -44.33 0.47 -1.64
CA ALA A 26 -45.51 0.43 -0.79
C ALA A 26 -46.48 1.60 -1.09
N GLN A 27 -45.92 2.76 -1.43
CA GLN A 27 -46.66 3.93 -1.90
C GLN A 27 -46.41 4.11 -3.41
N THR A 28 -47.50 4.16 -4.18
CA THR A 28 -47.48 4.41 -5.63
C THR A 28 -48.22 5.70 -5.95
N ILE A 29 -47.59 6.56 -6.76
CA ILE A 29 -48.15 7.82 -7.26
C ILE A 29 -48.19 7.75 -8.79
N GLU A 30 -49.39 7.87 -9.35
CA GLU A 30 -49.60 7.94 -10.80
C GLU A 30 -49.81 9.41 -11.22
N ILE A 31 -48.84 9.95 -11.96
CA ILE A 31 -48.85 11.34 -12.45
C ILE A 31 -50.04 11.52 -13.40
N GLY A 32 -50.82 12.58 -13.18
CA GLY A 32 -52.01 12.91 -13.97
C GLY A 32 -53.34 12.47 -13.35
N THR A 33 -53.33 11.79 -12.21
CA THR A 33 -54.55 11.38 -11.50
C THR A 33 -54.97 12.40 -10.43
N GLU A 34 -56.27 12.68 -10.31
CA GLU A 34 -56.80 13.60 -9.28
C GLU A 34 -56.44 13.18 -7.84
N LYS A 35 -56.26 11.87 -7.61
CA LYS A 35 -55.88 11.32 -6.30
C LYS A 35 -54.40 11.58 -5.96
N ALA A 36 -53.53 11.63 -6.97
CA ALA A 36 -52.10 11.85 -6.79
C ALA A 36 -51.79 13.33 -6.54
N ASP A 37 -52.58 14.26 -7.09
CA ASP A 37 -52.34 15.71 -7.01
C ASP A 37 -50.94 16.10 -7.54
N VAL A 38 -50.46 15.34 -8.53
CA VAL A 38 -49.18 15.51 -9.23
C VAL A 38 -49.43 15.40 -10.73
N TYR A 39 -49.00 16.40 -11.50
CA TYR A 39 -49.18 16.48 -12.94
C TYR A 39 -47.85 16.81 -13.63
N PHE A 40 -47.72 16.49 -14.91
CA PHE A 40 -46.62 17.01 -15.72
C PHE A 40 -46.81 18.51 -15.98
N SER A 41 -45.74 19.29 -16.00
CA SER A 41 -45.80 20.71 -16.41
C SER A 41 -45.92 20.85 -17.94
N GLU A 42 -45.93 22.10 -18.45
CA GLU A 42 -45.99 22.37 -19.90
C GLU A 42 -44.73 21.93 -20.64
N ASP A 43 -43.56 21.95 -19.97
CA ASP A 43 -42.28 21.45 -20.48
C ASP A 43 -41.73 20.35 -19.54
N PRO A 44 -42.33 19.15 -19.61
CA PRO A 44 -42.27 18.17 -18.53
C PRO A 44 -40.93 17.47 -18.37
N ALA A 45 -40.15 17.30 -19.44
CA ALA A 45 -38.86 16.64 -19.35
C ALA A 45 -37.91 16.98 -20.50
N GLU A 46 -36.64 17.12 -20.16
CA GLU A 46 -35.53 17.30 -21.10
C GLU A 46 -34.30 16.52 -20.63
N ILE A 47 -33.43 16.17 -21.58
CA ILE A 47 -32.12 15.55 -21.35
C ILE A 47 -31.10 16.54 -21.89
N GLU A 48 -30.10 16.89 -21.07
CA GLU A 48 -29.04 17.80 -21.45
C GLU A 48 -27.73 17.03 -21.66
N ASN A 49 -27.01 17.42 -22.70
CA ASN A 49 -25.66 16.94 -22.97
C ASN A 49 -24.67 17.75 -22.12
N GLU A 50 -23.88 17.08 -21.28
CA GLU A 50 -22.87 17.72 -20.43
C GLU A 50 -21.45 17.55 -20.99
N VAL A 51 -21.30 17.00 -22.20
CA VAL A 51 -20.00 16.86 -22.87
C VAL A 51 -19.51 18.23 -23.32
N ASN A 52 -18.34 18.64 -22.82
CA ASN A 52 -17.68 19.88 -23.18
C ASN A 52 -16.97 19.73 -24.53
N ASP A 53 -16.09 18.74 -24.63
CA ASP A 53 -15.34 18.48 -25.84
C ASP A 53 -14.83 17.03 -25.93
N THR A 54 -13.91 16.76 -26.86
CA THR A 54 -13.38 15.40 -27.07
C THR A 54 -12.38 14.95 -26.00
N PHE A 55 -11.87 15.82 -25.12
CA PHE A 55 -11.00 15.41 -24.00
C PHE A 55 -11.78 14.72 -22.87
N ASP A 56 -13.08 15.00 -22.73
CA ASP A 56 -13.92 14.38 -21.71
C ASP A 56 -13.95 12.86 -21.88
N VAL A 57 -13.53 12.13 -20.84
CA VAL A 57 -13.47 10.65 -20.86
C VAL A 57 -14.83 10.04 -20.51
N LEU A 58 -15.48 10.59 -19.47
CA LEU A 58 -16.83 10.23 -19.07
C LEU A 58 -17.80 11.18 -19.75
N LEU A 59 -18.48 10.70 -20.79
CA LEU A 59 -19.43 11.49 -21.57
C LEU A 59 -20.79 11.50 -20.86
N ARG A 60 -20.98 12.51 -20.02
CA ARG A 60 -22.09 12.63 -19.07
C ARG A 60 -23.32 13.28 -19.72
N ASN A 61 -24.48 12.87 -19.25
CA ASN A 61 -25.76 13.51 -19.52
C ASN A 61 -26.52 13.77 -18.22
N SER A 62 -27.32 14.83 -18.22
CA SER A 62 -28.27 15.14 -17.16
C SER A 62 -29.71 15.11 -17.71
N ALA A 63 -30.69 15.10 -16.83
CA ALA A 63 -32.08 15.25 -17.22
C ALA A 63 -32.85 16.10 -16.20
N LYS A 64 -33.82 16.87 -16.67
CA LYS A 64 -34.73 17.63 -15.81
C LYS A 64 -36.13 17.07 -15.98
N ILE A 65 -36.82 16.83 -14.88
CA ILE A 65 -38.22 16.42 -14.87
C ILE A 65 -39.02 17.46 -14.08
N ARG A 66 -40.02 18.06 -14.71
CA ARG A 66 -40.83 19.13 -14.14
C ARG A 66 -42.25 18.65 -13.86
N LEU A 67 -42.64 18.71 -12.59
CA LEU A 67 -43.93 18.25 -12.08
C LEU A 67 -44.67 19.41 -11.41
N LEU A 68 -45.97 19.54 -11.67
CA LEU A 68 -46.88 20.39 -10.91
C LEU A 68 -47.43 19.61 -9.72
N CYS A 69 -47.01 19.99 -8.53
CA CYS A 69 -47.37 19.30 -7.29
C CYS A 69 -48.32 20.16 -6.46
N GLY A 70 -49.44 19.59 -6.01
CA GLY A 70 -50.36 20.24 -5.07
C GLY A 70 -49.96 20.07 -3.60
N ASN A 71 -49.04 19.14 -3.30
CA ASN A 71 -48.51 18.89 -1.96
C ASN A 71 -47.00 18.63 -2.01
N LEU A 72 -46.31 18.84 -0.88
CA LEU A 72 -44.89 18.49 -0.73
C LEU A 72 -44.68 16.97 -0.74
N ILE A 73 -43.76 16.50 -1.57
CA ILE A 73 -43.38 15.08 -1.67
C ILE A 73 -42.05 14.85 -0.94
N THR A 74 -42.10 14.63 0.37
CA THR A 74 -40.90 14.48 1.21
C THR A 74 -40.04 13.26 0.87
N ASN A 75 -40.59 12.26 0.19
CA ASN A 75 -39.89 11.04 -0.17
C ASN A 75 -38.93 11.20 -1.36
N LEU A 76 -38.95 12.36 -2.03
CA LEU A 76 -37.96 12.73 -3.06
C LEU A 76 -36.68 13.31 -2.44
N PHE A 77 -36.69 13.65 -1.15
CA PHE A 77 -35.50 14.08 -0.43
C PHE A 77 -34.71 12.85 0.03
N SER A 78 -33.68 12.49 -0.73
CA SER A 78 -32.75 11.43 -0.37
C SER A 78 -31.47 11.97 0.27
N THR A 79 -30.87 11.16 1.13
CA THR A 79 -29.54 11.44 1.70
C THR A 79 -28.41 11.02 0.76
N SER A 80 -28.67 10.09 -0.16
CA SER A 80 -27.75 9.67 -1.22
C SER A 80 -28.39 9.87 -2.59
N CYS A 81 -27.58 10.14 -3.62
CA CYS A 81 -28.06 10.16 -5.00
C CYS A 81 -28.58 8.77 -5.41
N ARG A 82 -27.98 7.69 -4.91
CA ARG A 82 -28.34 6.32 -5.29
C ARG A 82 -29.68 5.84 -4.73
N ASP A 83 -30.29 6.58 -3.81
CA ASP A 83 -31.57 6.19 -3.21
C ASP A 83 -32.76 6.48 -4.12
N ALA A 84 -32.63 7.38 -5.09
CA ALA A 84 -33.72 7.87 -5.93
C ALA A 84 -33.40 7.62 -7.41
N VAL A 85 -33.83 6.47 -7.92
CA VAL A 85 -33.58 6.02 -9.29
C VAL A 85 -34.63 6.58 -10.23
N VAL A 86 -34.21 7.01 -11.42
CA VAL A 86 -35.09 7.51 -12.48
C VAL A 86 -34.81 6.82 -13.82
N ASN A 87 -35.87 6.43 -14.53
CA ASN A 87 -35.78 5.98 -15.93
C ASN A 87 -36.78 6.76 -16.78
N ILE A 88 -36.35 7.22 -17.96
CA ILE A 88 -37.18 7.89 -18.96
C ILE A 88 -37.19 7.03 -20.22
N TYR A 89 -38.39 6.66 -20.65
CA TYR A 89 -38.64 5.87 -21.84
C TYR A 89 -39.29 6.74 -22.92
N LYS A 90 -38.82 6.55 -24.15
CA LYS A 90 -39.51 6.98 -25.36
C LYS A 90 -40.06 5.74 -26.04
N ASN A 91 -41.38 5.66 -26.13
CA ASN A 91 -42.11 4.44 -26.47
C ASN A 91 -41.65 3.31 -25.53
N ASP A 92 -41.04 2.25 -26.06
CA ASP A 92 -40.51 1.12 -25.27
C ASP A 92 -38.99 1.18 -25.04
N THR A 93 -38.31 2.23 -25.51
CA THR A 93 -36.85 2.38 -25.43
C THR A 93 -36.47 3.31 -24.29
N CYS A 94 -35.68 2.82 -23.34
CA CYS A 94 -35.09 3.66 -22.30
C CYS A 94 -34.03 4.58 -22.91
N ILE A 95 -34.25 5.89 -22.82
CA ILE A 95 -33.34 6.92 -23.37
C ILE A 95 -32.54 7.63 -22.28
N PHE A 96 -32.96 7.53 -21.01
CA PHE A 96 -32.21 8.03 -19.86
C PHE A 96 -32.43 7.10 -18.66
N ALA A 97 -31.36 6.74 -17.97
CA ALA A 97 -31.41 5.99 -16.73
C ALA A 97 -30.38 6.56 -15.76
N GLY A 98 -30.80 6.94 -14.56
CA GLY A 98 -29.93 7.65 -13.64
C GLY A 98 -30.54 7.82 -12.27
N PHE A 99 -30.17 8.92 -11.64
CA PHE A 99 -30.49 9.22 -10.25
C PHE A 99 -30.96 10.67 -10.10
N ILE A 100 -31.79 10.94 -9.11
CA ILE A 100 -32.10 12.32 -8.71
C ILE A 100 -30.91 12.86 -7.92
N GLU A 101 -30.45 14.05 -8.28
CA GLU A 101 -29.33 14.71 -7.61
C GLU A 101 -29.72 15.15 -6.18
N PRO A 102 -28.90 14.86 -5.15
CA PRO A 102 -29.18 15.29 -3.79
C PRO A 102 -29.14 16.82 -3.69
N GLN A 103 -30.09 17.40 -2.94
CA GLN A 103 -30.10 18.82 -2.51
C GLN A 103 -30.58 19.88 -3.52
N THR A 104 -30.84 19.55 -4.79
CA THR A 104 -31.33 20.52 -5.80
C THR A 104 -32.87 20.55 -5.90
N LEU A 105 -33.57 20.55 -4.77
CA LEU A 105 -35.02 20.74 -4.74
C LEU A 105 -35.37 22.22 -4.51
N SER A 106 -35.82 22.90 -5.56
CA SER A 106 -36.39 24.24 -5.45
C SER A 106 -37.89 24.17 -5.67
N GLN A 107 -38.68 24.52 -4.65
CA GLN A 107 -40.13 24.63 -4.75
C GLN A 107 -40.58 25.99 -4.18
N PRO A 108 -41.08 26.92 -5.00
CA PRO A 108 -41.78 28.11 -4.49
C PRO A 108 -43.12 27.69 -3.86
N TYR A 109 -43.63 28.42 -2.86
CA TYR A 109 -44.87 28.07 -2.12
C TYR A 109 -45.91 29.20 -2.15
N ASN A 110 -46.17 29.78 -3.32
CA ASN A 110 -47.06 30.94 -3.46
C ASN A 110 -48.42 30.60 -4.06
N THR A 111 -48.59 29.41 -4.65
CA THR A 111 -49.77 29.02 -5.42
C THR A 111 -50.24 27.62 -5.04
N ARG A 112 -51.47 27.24 -5.43
CA ARG A 112 -51.97 25.86 -5.17
C ARG A 112 -51.16 24.80 -5.92
N TRP A 113 -50.67 25.16 -7.11
CA TRP A 113 -49.81 24.33 -7.92
C TRP A 113 -48.44 24.98 -7.92
N ASP A 114 -47.45 24.25 -7.41
CA ASP A 114 -46.07 24.69 -7.46
C ASP A 114 -45.30 23.73 -8.37
N GLU A 115 -44.48 24.29 -9.25
CA GLU A 115 -43.61 23.52 -10.11
C GLU A 115 -42.42 23.01 -9.30
N LEU A 116 -42.19 21.70 -9.40
CA LEU A 116 -41.09 20.97 -8.83
C LEU A 116 -40.19 20.51 -9.97
N GLU A 117 -38.98 21.07 -10.04
CA GLU A 117 -37.94 20.61 -10.97
C GLU A 117 -37.06 19.57 -10.26
N LEU A 118 -36.96 18.39 -10.86
CA LEU A 118 -36.08 17.31 -10.42
C LEU A 118 -34.88 17.26 -11.35
N ASN A 119 -33.72 17.66 -10.83
CA ASN A 119 -32.46 17.50 -11.53
C ASN A 119 -31.97 16.07 -11.37
N CYS A 120 -31.67 15.43 -12.48
CA CYS A 120 -31.28 14.05 -12.57
C CYS A 120 -29.92 13.94 -13.25
N ILE A 121 -29.11 13.01 -12.79
CA ILE A 121 -27.77 12.74 -13.30
C ILE A 121 -27.69 11.29 -13.79
N ASP A 122 -26.94 11.04 -14.85
CA ASP A 122 -26.73 9.67 -15.33
C ASP A 122 -25.84 8.83 -14.38
N ALA A 123 -25.66 7.55 -14.70
CA ALA A 123 -24.89 6.65 -13.85
C ALA A 123 -23.38 6.99 -13.83
N LEU A 124 -22.84 7.56 -14.90
CA LEU A 124 -21.43 7.98 -14.97
C LEU A 124 -21.18 9.19 -14.06
N SER A 125 -22.10 10.14 -14.04
CA SER A 125 -22.07 11.32 -13.18
C SER A 125 -22.24 10.94 -11.70
N ALA A 126 -23.06 9.94 -11.39
CA ALA A 126 -23.28 9.48 -10.01
C ALA A 126 -22.04 8.85 -9.36
N LEU A 127 -21.01 8.49 -10.14
CA LEU A 127 -19.75 7.94 -9.62
C LEU A 127 -18.97 8.95 -8.75
N GLN A 128 -19.12 10.25 -8.98
CA GLN A 128 -18.43 11.31 -8.23
C GLN A 128 -18.82 11.38 -6.74
N TYR A 129 -19.93 10.74 -6.35
CA TYR A 129 -20.43 10.71 -4.97
C TYR A 129 -19.99 9.47 -4.19
N SER A 130 -19.03 8.69 -4.70
CA SER A 130 -18.55 7.49 -4.01
C SER A 130 -17.06 7.29 -4.23
N LYS A 131 -16.33 7.13 -3.12
CA LYS A 131 -14.91 6.81 -3.14
C LYS A 131 -14.65 5.41 -3.67
N TYR A 132 -13.44 5.16 -4.15
CA TYR A 132 -12.98 3.83 -4.54
C TYR A 132 -13.24 2.81 -3.43
N LYS A 133 -13.67 1.59 -3.79
CA LYS A 133 -14.12 0.54 -2.86
C LYS A 133 -15.25 0.95 -1.89
N ASN A 134 -15.92 2.07 -2.15
CA ASN A 134 -16.90 2.70 -1.26
C ASN A 134 -16.33 3.02 0.14
N VAL A 135 -15.03 3.36 0.23
CA VAL A 135 -14.45 3.84 1.49
C VAL A 135 -15.22 5.05 2.02
N GLY A 136 -15.49 5.09 3.33
CA GLY A 136 -16.34 6.08 3.97
C GLY A 136 -17.84 5.72 3.99
N ALA A 137 -18.27 4.69 3.25
CA ALA A 137 -19.62 4.17 3.37
C ALA A 137 -19.81 3.37 4.67
N LEU A 138 -21.06 3.27 5.15
CA LEU A 138 -21.39 2.55 6.38
C LEU A 138 -20.91 1.08 6.33
N GLY A 139 -20.06 0.70 7.27
CA GLY A 139 -19.52 -0.66 7.39
C GLY A 139 -18.25 -0.93 6.57
N VAL A 140 -17.73 0.06 5.84
CA VAL A 140 -16.47 -0.05 5.08
C VAL A 140 -15.36 0.66 5.86
N ILE A 141 -14.36 -0.09 6.32
CA ILE A 141 -13.26 0.43 7.13
C ILE A 141 -11.99 0.51 6.27
N TYR A 142 -11.42 1.72 6.15
CA TYR A 142 -10.24 1.98 5.32
C TYR A 142 -9.07 1.01 5.59
N ALA A 143 -8.75 0.76 6.85
CA ALA A 143 -7.66 -0.13 7.24
C ALA A 143 -7.81 -1.56 6.69
N PHE A 144 -9.03 -2.10 6.65
CA PHE A 144 -9.28 -3.43 6.07
C PHE A 144 -9.20 -3.42 4.55
N VAL A 145 -9.77 -2.39 3.91
CA VAL A 145 -9.66 -2.23 2.45
C VAL A 145 -8.19 -2.11 2.01
N LYS A 146 -7.39 -1.32 2.74
CA LYS A 146 -5.95 -1.17 2.48
C LYS A 146 -5.18 -2.47 2.72
N ALA A 147 -5.48 -3.22 3.77
CA ALA A 147 -4.85 -4.52 4.04
C ALA A 147 -5.16 -5.56 2.95
N GLU A 148 -6.34 -5.50 2.31
CA GLU A 148 -6.76 -6.39 1.21
C GLU A 148 -6.36 -5.88 -0.18
N ALA A 149 -5.75 -4.69 -0.27
CA ALA A 149 -5.36 -4.08 -1.54
C ALA A 149 -4.38 -4.98 -2.31
N ALA A 150 -4.64 -5.17 -3.60
CA ALA A 150 -3.89 -6.08 -4.45
C ALA A 150 -3.60 -5.50 -5.84
N GLN A 151 -2.83 -6.23 -6.63
CA GLN A 151 -2.70 -5.98 -8.06
C GLN A 151 -3.96 -6.52 -8.76
N ARG A 152 -4.77 -5.66 -9.39
CA ARG A 152 -6.05 -6.03 -10.00
C ARG A 152 -6.12 -5.66 -11.47
N SER A 153 -6.82 -6.47 -12.27
CA SER A 153 -7.01 -6.17 -13.67
C SER A 153 -7.85 -4.90 -13.87
N PHE A 154 -7.62 -4.16 -14.95
CA PHE A 154 -8.46 -3.00 -15.30
C PHE A 154 -9.92 -3.43 -15.44
N TYR A 155 -10.15 -4.66 -15.91
CA TYR A 155 -11.47 -5.27 -16.02
C TYR A 155 -12.16 -5.39 -14.66
N ASP A 156 -11.49 -5.96 -13.66
CA ASP A 156 -12.09 -6.16 -12.33
C ASP A 156 -12.42 -4.81 -11.68
N ILE A 157 -11.54 -3.81 -11.84
CA ILE A 157 -11.75 -2.46 -11.31
C ILE A 157 -12.92 -1.77 -12.02
N ALA A 158 -12.87 -1.66 -13.36
CA ALA A 158 -13.89 -0.96 -14.13
C ALA A 158 -15.26 -1.61 -14.00
N THR A 159 -15.34 -2.96 -14.02
CA THR A 159 -16.63 -3.66 -13.87
C THR A 159 -17.17 -3.60 -12.46
N GLU A 160 -16.33 -3.62 -11.42
CA GLU A 160 -16.79 -3.39 -10.04
C GLU A 160 -17.44 -2.01 -9.89
N ILE A 161 -16.81 -0.96 -10.43
CA ILE A 161 -17.33 0.42 -10.41
C ILE A 161 -18.65 0.49 -11.19
N LEU A 162 -18.65 0.04 -12.45
CA LEU A 162 -19.79 0.16 -13.34
C LEU A 162 -20.98 -0.70 -12.89
N GLN A 163 -20.75 -1.94 -12.45
CA GLN A 163 -21.82 -2.79 -11.91
C GLN A 163 -22.31 -2.30 -10.55
N GLY A 164 -21.42 -1.70 -9.75
CA GLY A 164 -21.76 -1.09 -8.47
C GLY A 164 -22.76 0.05 -8.63
N VAL A 165 -22.48 1.00 -9.52
CA VAL A 165 -23.37 2.15 -9.76
C VAL A 165 -24.65 1.78 -10.52
N THR A 166 -24.62 0.74 -11.35
CA THR A 166 -25.79 0.31 -12.13
C THR A 166 -26.72 -0.66 -11.37
N LYS A 167 -26.38 -1.03 -10.14
CA LYS A 167 -27.19 -1.92 -9.31
C LYS A 167 -28.56 -1.30 -8.98
N GLY A 168 -29.63 -1.92 -9.48
CA GLY A 168 -30.99 -1.42 -9.28
C GLY A 168 -31.37 -0.24 -10.18
N LEU A 169 -30.55 0.09 -11.19
CA LEU A 169 -30.80 1.18 -12.13
C LEU A 169 -32.00 0.90 -13.04
N ASP A 170 -32.24 -0.37 -13.41
CA ASP A 170 -33.45 -0.77 -14.14
C ASP A 170 -34.63 -0.91 -13.19
N ILE A 171 -35.51 0.08 -13.20
CA ILE A 171 -36.72 0.11 -12.37
C ILE A 171 -37.70 -1.00 -12.77
N LEU A 172 -37.79 -1.37 -14.05
CA LEU A 172 -38.76 -2.37 -14.50
C LEU A 172 -38.21 -3.80 -14.38
N GLY A 173 -36.90 -3.94 -14.27
CA GLY A 173 -36.19 -5.21 -14.05
C GLY A 173 -36.30 -6.17 -15.23
N ASN A 174 -36.53 -5.65 -16.43
CA ASN A 174 -36.75 -6.42 -17.66
C ASN A 174 -35.60 -6.27 -18.68
N GLN A 175 -34.61 -5.42 -18.41
CA GLN A 175 -33.44 -5.18 -19.25
C GLN A 175 -32.16 -5.67 -18.58
N ASN A 176 -31.18 -6.04 -19.42
CA ASN A 176 -29.82 -6.29 -18.96
C ASN A 176 -28.96 -5.09 -19.31
N ILE A 177 -28.21 -4.60 -18.32
CA ILE A 177 -27.24 -3.52 -18.51
C ILE A 177 -26.01 -4.08 -19.23
N LYS A 178 -25.50 -3.34 -20.21
CA LYS A 178 -24.46 -3.80 -21.14
C LYS A 178 -23.30 -2.83 -21.23
N PHE A 179 -22.08 -3.37 -21.28
CA PHE A 179 -20.83 -2.61 -21.35
C PHE A 179 -20.07 -3.00 -22.62
N TRP A 180 -20.29 -2.25 -23.69
CA TRP A 180 -19.83 -2.52 -25.03
C TRP A 180 -18.48 -1.87 -25.29
N TYR A 181 -17.48 -2.65 -25.71
CA TYR A 181 -16.16 -2.16 -26.09
C TYR A 181 -15.89 -2.36 -27.59
N ASP A 182 -15.33 -1.34 -28.25
CA ASP A 182 -15.07 -1.33 -29.71
C ASP A 182 -13.83 -2.16 -30.15
N GLY A 183 -12.96 -2.53 -29.19
CA GLY A 183 -11.73 -3.26 -29.47
C GLY A 183 -10.67 -2.44 -30.20
N SER A 184 -10.63 -1.12 -29.99
CA SER A 184 -9.66 -0.20 -30.61
C SER A 184 -8.26 -0.31 -30.01
N LYS A 185 -8.15 -0.72 -28.75
CA LYS A 185 -6.88 -0.86 -28.00
C LYS A 185 -6.64 -2.32 -27.58
N ALA A 186 -5.38 -2.74 -27.67
CA ALA A 186 -4.94 -4.08 -27.29
C ALA A 186 -3.49 -4.05 -26.76
N VAL A 187 -3.04 -5.14 -26.14
CA VAL A 187 -1.63 -5.28 -25.72
C VAL A 187 -0.69 -5.54 -26.89
N ASP A 188 -1.20 -6.04 -28.01
CA ASP A 188 -0.47 -6.30 -29.25
C ASP A 188 -1.41 -6.34 -30.47
N ALA A 189 -0.84 -6.59 -31.65
CA ALA A 189 -1.60 -6.67 -32.90
C ALA A 189 -2.39 -8.00 -33.08
N GLN A 190 -2.26 -8.97 -32.17
CA GLN A 190 -2.87 -10.28 -32.33
C GLN A 190 -4.40 -10.18 -32.25
N THR A 191 -5.09 -10.77 -33.22
CA THR A 191 -6.56 -10.72 -33.30
C THR A 191 -7.24 -11.30 -32.06
N ALA A 192 -6.64 -12.31 -31.41
CA ALA A 192 -7.16 -12.91 -30.18
C ALA A 192 -7.19 -11.92 -28.99
N ASN A 193 -6.30 -10.92 -28.99
CA ASN A 193 -6.15 -9.96 -27.89
C ASN A 193 -7.00 -8.69 -28.08
N ARG A 194 -7.66 -8.53 -29.24
CA ARG A 194 -8.38 -7.30 -29.63
C ARG A 194 -9.33 -6.76 -28.57
N TYR A 195 -10.06 -7.62 -27.87
CA TYR A 195 -11.07 -7.22 -26.89
C TYR A 195 -10.67 -7.55 -25.44
N GLN A 196 -9.39 -7.86 -25.20
CA GLN A 196 -8.92 -8.40 -23.93
C GLN A 196 -8.05 -7.43 -23.13
N VAL A 197 -7.81 -6.21 -23.62
CA VAL A 197 -6.89 -5.24 -22.98
C VAL A 197 -7.19 -5.03 -21.49
N PHE A 198 -8.46 -4.86 -21.11
CA PHE A 198 -8.86 -4.69 -19.71
C PHE A 198 -8.53 -5.89 -18.83
N LYS A 199 -8.58 -7.12 -19.37
CA LYS A 199 -8.26 -8.35 -18.65
C LYS A 199 -6.76 -8.68 -18.66
N GLN A 200 -5.99 -8.01 -19.52
CA GLN A 200 -4.56 -8.26 -19.71
C GLN A 200 -3.68 -7.24 -19.01
N LEU A 201 -4.22 -6.06 -18.70
CA LEU A 201 -3.56 -5.03 -17.92
C LEU A 201 -4.05 -5.05 -16.48
N SER A 202 -3.14 -4.83 -15.53
CA SER A 202 -3.46 -4.67 -14.12
C SER A 202 -2.71 -3.50 -13.49
N ILE A 203 -3.25 -2.96 -12.41
CA ILE A 203 -2.66 -1.88 -11.61
C ILE A 203 -2.87 -2.19 -10.11
N SER A 204 -2.06 -1.58 -9.25
CA SER A 204 -2.19 -1.76 -7.81
C SER A 204 -3.33 -0.93 -7.26
N ASP A 205 -4.19 -1.53 -6.42
CA ASP A 205 -5.24 -0.82 -5.68
C ASP A 205 -4.67 0.31 -4.80
N LEU A 206 -3.43 0.18 -4.33
CA LEU A 206 -2.78 1.16 -3.45
C LEU A 206 -2.69 2.55 -4.11
N LEU A 207 -2.56 2.61 -5.44
CA LEU A 207 -2.57 3.86 -6.22
C LEU A 207 -3.80 4.72 -5.95
N PHE A 208 -4.96 4.09 -5.75
CA PHE A 208 -6.24 4.80 -5.58
C PHE A 208 -6.61 5.01 -4.11
N LEU A 209 -5.89 4.39 -3.18
CA LEU A 209 -6.16 4.43 -1.74
C LEU A 209 -5.34 5.48 -1.00
N GLY A 210 -4.20 5.89 -1.55
CA GLY A 210 -3.30 6.86 -0.93
C GLY A 210 -2.76 6.42 0.44
N ASP A 211 -2.22 7.38 1.19
CA ASP A 211 -1.69 7.14 2.53
C ASP A 211 -2.80 7.12 3.59
N ASP A 212 -3.80 8.01 3.47
CA ASP A 212 -4.92 8.15 4.40
C ASP A 212 -6.32 8.05 3.74
N GLU A 213 -7.36 7.85 4.57
CA GLU A 213 -8.76 7.75 4.10
C GLU A 213 -9.23 8.99 3.31
N SER A 214 -8.68 10.18 3.61
CA SER A 214 -8.98 11.41 2.88
C SER A 214 -8.54 11.35 1.42
N ASP A 215 -7.46 10.63 1.14
CA ASP A 215 -6.74 10.64 -0.14
C ASP A 215 -7.31 9.64 -1.14
N VAL A 216 -8.24 8.78 -0.69
CA VAL A 216 -8.90 7.81 -1.55
C VAL A 216 -9.65 8.51 -2.68
N TRP A 217 -9.32 8.13 -3.92
CA TRP A 217 -9.90 8.69 -5.13
C TRP A 217 -11.40 8.42 -5.23
N GLN A 218 -12.10 9.27 -5.99
CA GLN A 218 -13.49 9.01 -6.35
C GLN A 218 -13.59 7.94 -7.43
N GLN A 219 -14.73 7.25 -7.52
CA GLN A 219 -14.94 6.18 -8.50
C GLN A 219 -14.91 6.68 -9.95
N ASP A 220 -15.36 7.90 -10.20
CA ASP A 220 -15.27 8.53 -11.52
C ASP A 220 -13.81 8.80 -11.90
N GLU A 221 -13.02 9.37 -10.99
CA GLU A 221 -11.58 9.63 -11.20
C GLU A 221 -10.82 8.33 -11.53
N VAL A 222 -11.11 7.24 -10.82
CA VAL A 222 -10.49 5.92 -11.10
C VAL A 222 -10.88 5.41 -12.49
N LEU A 223 -12.18 5.42 -12.82
CA LEU A 223 -12.64 4.93 -14.12
C LEU A 223 -12.12 5.79 -15.27
N GLU A 224 -12.12 7.11 -15.09
CA GLU A 224 -11.57 8.08 -16.03
C GLU A 224 -10.10 7.79 -16.29
N GLU A 225 -9.26 7.66 -15.26
CA GLU A 225 -7.83 7.46 -15.44
C GLU A 225 -7.51 6.14 -16.17
N LEU A 226 -8.24 5.06 -15.88
CA LEU A 226 -8.08 3.78 -16.58
C LEU A 226 -8.39 3.87 -18.08
N LEU A 227 -9.46 4.60 -18.44
CA LEU A 227 -9.87 4.77 -19.84
C LEU A 227 -9.00 5.80 -20.56
N LYS A 228 -8.65 6.90 -19.89
CA LYS A 228 -7.76 7.96 -20.38
C LYS A 228 -6.39 7.43 -20.74
N TYR A 229 -5.81 6.58 -19.88
CA TYR A 229 -4.56 5.89 -20.14
C TYR A 229 -4.60 5.12 -21.47
N LEU A 230 -5.75 4.52 -21.82
CA LEU A 230 -5.93 3.80 -23.08
C LEU A 230 -6.44 4.69 -24.22
N ASN A 231 -6.58 6.01 -24.03
CA ASN A 231 -7.26 6.92 -24.96
C ASN A 231 -8.65 6.38 -25.38
N LEU A 232 -9.46 6.05 -24.38
CA LEU A 232 -10.84 5.57 -24.51
C LEU A 232 -11.79 6.51 -23.76
N HIS A 233 -13.04 6.50 -24.21
CA HIS A 233 -14.15 7.27 -23.68
C HIS A 233 -15.31 6.34 -23.38
N ILE A 234 -16.20 6.74 -22.48
CA ILE A 234 -17.43 6.00 -22.16
C ILE A 234 -18.65 6.91 -22.17
N VAL A 235 -19.73 6.46 -22.82
CA VAL A 235 -21.04 7.14 -22.82
C VAL A 235 -22.15 6.16 -22.43
N GLN A 236 -23.14 6.66 -21.71
CA GLN A 236 -24.36 5.94 -21.40
C GLN A 236 -25.50 6.32 -22.36
N ASP A 237 -26.20 5.32 -22.90
CA ASP A 237 -27.42 5.46 -23.68
C ASP A 237 -28.46 4.46 -23.14
N GLY A 238 -29.37 4.97 -22.30
CA GLY A 238 -30.27 4.15 -21.50
C GLY A 238 -29.51 3.16 -20.62
N PHE A 239 -29.66 1.86 -20.91
CA PHE A 239 -28.97 0.77 -20.19
C PHE A 239 -27.71 0.24 -20.91
N ASN A 240 -27.29 0.88 -22.01
CA ASN A 240 -26.09 0.52 -22.74
C ASN A 240 -24.98 1.53 -22.45
N PHE A 241 -23.81 1.04 -22.08
CA PHE A 241 -22.60 1.82 -21.91
C PHE A 241 -21.64 1.46 -23.03
N TYR A 242 -21.16 2.44 -23.78
CA TYR A 242 -20.26 2.23 -24.90
C TYR A 242 -18.89 2.80 -24.56
N ILE A 243 -17.87 1.95 -24.60
CA ILE A 243 -16.46 2.26 -24.40
C ILE A 243 -15.77 2.24 -25.77
N PHE A 244 -15.21 3.36 -26.19
CA PHE A 244 -14.70 3.52 -27.55
C PHE A 244 -13.58 4.55 -27.65
N SER A 245 -12.88 4.59 -28.78
CA SER A 245 -12.01 5.73 -29.14
C SER A 245 -12.69 6.63 -30.17
N TRP A 246 -12.44 7.95 -30.11
CA TRP A 246 -13.01 8.88 -31.07
C TRP A 246 -12.62 8.56 -32.52
N GLU A 247 -11.46 7.94 -32.76
CA GLU A 247 -11.05 7.46 -34.08
C GLU A 247 -11.97 6.37 -34.63
N SER A 248 -12.48 5.47 -33.77
CA SER A 248 -13.46 4.47 -34.18
C SER A 248 -14.77 5.11 -34.62
N VAL A 249 -15.17 6.20 -33.97
CA VAL A 249 -16.38 6.96 -34.32
C VAL A 249 -16.16 7.77 -35.60
N LYS A 250 -15.00 8.41 -35.76
CA LYS A 250 -14.62 9.23 -36.93
C LYS A 250 -14.31 8.41 -38.19
N ALA A 251 -14.03 7.12 -38.07
CA ALA A 251 -13.76 6.25 -39.21
C ALA A 251 -14.89 6.30 -40.24
N THR A 252 -14.55 6.09 -41.53
CA THR A 252 -15.52 6.10 -42.63
C THR A 252 -16.76 5.27 -42.27
N PRO A 253 -17.99 5.79 -42.45
CA PRO A 253 -19.21 5.09 -42.07
C PRO A 253 -19.28 3.68 -42.66
N ASP A 254 -19.20 2.68 -41.79
CA ASP A 254 -19.48 1.27 -42.10
C ASP A 254 -20.19 0.66 -40.90
N LYS A 255 -19.41 0.07 -39.98
CA LYS A 255 -19.95 -0.56 -38.78
C LYS A 255 -18.93 -0.59 -37.66
N ILE A 256 -19.42 -0.39 -36.44
CA ILE A 256 -18.66 -0.64 -35.22
C ILE A 256 -19.08 -2.01 -34.69
N ILE A 257 -18.09 -2.86 -34.41
CA ILE A 257 -18.29 -4.16 -33.78
C ILE A 257 -18.00 -4.00 -32.30
N TRP A 258 -19.03 -4.18 -31.50
CA TRP A 258 -19.00 -4.08 -30.06
C TRP A 258 -18.88 -5.45 -29.42
N HIS A 259 -18.11 -5.52 -28.34
CA HIS A 259 -17.98 -6.69 -27.51
C HIS A 259 -18.35 -6.36 -26.06
N ASP A 260 -19.30 -7.10 -25.49
CA ASP A 260 -19.69 -6.96 -24.09
C ASP A 260 -18.56 -7.48 -23.22
N ILE A 261 -17.90 -6.60 -22.46
CA ILE A 261 -16.75 -6.97 -21.63
C ILE A 261 -17.13 -7.97 -20.53
N VAL A 262 -18.41 -7.96 -20.09
CA VAL A 262 -18.94 -8.82 -19.02
C VAL A 262 -19.53 -10.12 -19.59
N ALA A 263 -20.54 -10.03 -20.46
CA ALA A 263 -21.27 -11.22 -20.93
C ALA A 263 -20.65 -11.87 -22.18
N ASN A 264 -19.57 -11.30 -22.73
CA ASN A 264 -18.85 -11.81 -23.90
C ASN A 264 -19.75 -11.96 -25.16
N SER A 265 -20.87 -11.23 -25.21
CA SER A 265 -21.74 -11.12 -26.38
C SER A 265 -21.24 -10.06 -27.36
N THR A 266 -21.68 -10.11 -28.62
CA THR A 266 -21.33 -9.09 -29.62
C THR A 266 -22.55 -8.35 -30.14
N LYS A 267 -22.34 -7.10 -30.53
CA LYS A 267 -23.35 -6.24 -31.17
C LYS A 267 -22.68 -5.51 -32.33
N THR A 268 -23.42 -5.27 -33.41
CA THR A 268 -22.95 -4.47 -34.55
C THR A 268 -23.82 -3.24 -34.67
N THR A 269 -23.20 -2.06 -34.70
CA THR A 269 -23.88 -0.80 -35.00
C THR A 269 -23.46 -0.37 -36.40
N ALA A 270 -24.42 -0.31 -37.33
CA ALA A 270 -24.18 0.25 -38.66
C ALA A 270 -24.13 1.78 -38.57
N GLN A 271 -23.04 2.38 -39.03
CA GLN A 271 -22.91 3.83 -39.10
C GLN A 271 -23.54 4.32 -40.39
N GLN A 272 -24.36 5.37 -40.29
CA GLN A 272 -25.00 5.98 -41.45
C GLN A 272 -24.45 7.38 -41.68
N ALA A 273 -24.36 7.77 -42.94
CA ALA A 273 -24.15 9.17 -43.33
C ALA A 273 -25.51 9.84 -43.52
N VAL A 274 -25.90 10.68 -42.57
CA VAL A 274 -27.18 11.40 -42.56
C VAL A 274 -26.96 12.79 -43.17
N THR A 275 -27.66 13.09 -44.25
CA THR A 275 -27.69 14.46 -44.79
C THR A 275 -28.64 15.31 -43.95
N ILE A 276 -28.16 16.44 -43.43
CA ILE A 276 -28.98 17.43 -42.74
C ILE A 276 -29.80 18.19 -43.79
N ALA A 277 -31.13 18.12 -43.70
CA ALA A 277 -32.04 18.70 -44.68
C ALA A 277 -33.37 19.13 -44.03
N LEU A 278 -34.16 19.95 -44.73
CA LEU A 278 -35.47 20.43 -44.24
C LEU A 278 -36.44 19.30 -43.81
N ALA A 279 -36.24 18.08 -44.31
CA ALA A 279 -37.06 16.93 -43.96
C ALA A 279 -36.79 16.39 -42.54
N ASN A 280 -35.60 16.61 -41.98
CA ASN A 280 -35.17 16.02 -40.70
C ASN A 280 -34.78 17.04 -39.62
N VAL A 281 -34.62 18.32 -39.96
CA VAL A 281 -34.42 19.39 -38.97
C VAL A 281 -35.71 19.69 -38.19
N ALA A 282 -35.56 20.08 -36.92
CA ALA A 282 -36.68 20.48 -36.07
C ALA A 282 -37.01 21.98 -36.18
N ASP A 283 -35.99 22.81 -36.35
CA ASP A 283 -36.11 24.27 -36.53
C ASP A 283 -34.98 24.83 -37.43
N CYS A 284 -34.76 26.14 -37.37
CA CYS A 284 -33.75 26.86 -38.13
C CYS A 284 -32.61 27.43 -37.25
N ASP A 285 -32.51 27.02 -35.98
CA ASP A 285 -31.60 27.60 -34.98
C ASP A 285 -30.24 26.88 -34.97
N THR A 286 -29.60 26.75 -36.13
CA THR A 286 -28.26 26.16 -36.22
C THR A 286 -27.21 27.15 -35.75
N THR A 287 -26.42 26.77 -34.75
CA THR A 287 -25.25 27.54 -34.29
C THR A 287 -23.98 26.91 -34.86
N ILE A 288 -23.09 27.74 -35.40
CA ILE A 288 -21.79 27.31 -35.91
C ILE A 288 -20.70 28.11 -35.20
N SER A 289 -19.76 27.39 -34.59
CA SER A 289 -18.56 27.94 -33.95
C SER A 289 -17.31 27.24 -34.49
N ILE A 290 -16.15 27.81 -34.19
CA ILE A 290 -14.86 27.15 -34.40
C ILE A 290 -14.41 26.65 -33.04
N GLY A 291 -14.15 25.35 -32.93
CA GLY A 291 -13.64 24.74 -31.71
C GLY A 291 -12.24 25.25 -31.36
N ASP A 292 -11.77 24.90 -30.16
CA ASP A 292 -10.43 25.29 -29.72
C ASP A 292 -9.34 24.74 -30.63
N VAL A 293 -8.24 25.51 -30.73
CA VAL A 293 -7.11 25.17 -31.60
C VAL A 293 -5.82 25.23 -30.79
N TYR A 294 -5.19 24.08 -30.61
CA TYR A 294 -3.93 23.96 -29.90
C TYR A 294 -2.87 23.41 -30.85
N ASN A 295 -1.81 24.18 -31.05
CA ASN A 295 -0.69 23.75 -31.91
C ASN A 295 0.47 23.16 -31.12
N GLN A 296 0.32 23.01 -29.79
CA GLN A 296 1.21 22.25 -28.94
C GLN A 296 0.45 21.62 -27.76
N LEU A 297 0.59 20.31 -27.59
CA LEU A 297 0.00 19.53 -26.50
C LEU A 297 1.13 19.13 -25.55
N LEU A 298 0.94 19.38 -24.25
CA LEU A 298 1.86 18.97 -23.19
C LEU A 298 1.08 18.08 -22.22
N LEU A 299 1.50 16.82 -22.12
CA LEU A 299 0.96 15.85 -21.18
C LEU A 299 2.00 15.54 -20.11
N THR A 300 1.65 15.85 -18.86
CA THR A 300 2.47 15.56 -17.67
C THR A 300 2.11 14.19 -17.11
N ALA A 301 3.08 13.29 -17.01
CA ALA A 301 2.92 12.01 -16.33
C ALA A 301 3.36 12.13 -14.87
N LYS A 302 2.38 12.16 -13.95
CA LYS A 302 2.62 12.10 -12.51
C LYS A 302 3.04 10.70 -12.10
N VAL A 303 4.17 10.64 -11.43
CA VAL A 303 4.80 9.39 -11.00
C VAL A 303 4.62 9.23 -9.49
N GLU A 304 4.13 8.06 -9.07
CA GLU A 304 4.04 7.70 -7.66
C GLU A 304 5.07 6.60 -7.33
N ASN A 305 6.19 7.02 -6.74
CA ASN A 305 7.33 6.16 -6.43
C ASN A 305 7.11 5.36 -5.14
N ILE A 306 7.66 4.15 -5.10
CA ILE A 306 7.73 3.34 -3.89
C ILE A 306 9.13 3.46 -3.30
N GLU A 307 9.25 4.14 -2.16
CA GLU A 307 10.53 4.25 -1.44
C GLU A 307 10.78 3.08 -0.50
N SER A 308 9.75 2.63 0.22
CA SER A 308 9.84 1.59 1.24
C SER A 308 8.99 0.38 0.86
N VAL A 309 9.57 -0.82 0.99
CA VAL A 309 8.87 -2.09 0.69
C VAL A 309 7.89 -2.45 1.81
N ILE A 310 8.27 -2.15 3.05
CA ILE A 310 7.45 -2.26 4.25
C ILE A 310 7.74 -1.03 5.12
N GLU A 311 6.77 -0.57 5.90
CA GLU A 311 7.06 0.43 6.92
C GLU A 311 7.91 -0.19 8.03
N SER A 312 8.88 0.58 8.52
CA SER A 312 9.77 0.12 9.58
C SER A 312 8.95 -0.22 10.84
N PRO A 313 9.27 -1.34 11.53
CA PRO A 313 8.72 -1.57 12.86
C PRO A 313 9.14 -0.49 13.86
N LEU A 314 10.14 0.33 13.55
CA LEU A 314 10.70 1.37 14.40
C LEU A 314 10.37 2.80 13.92
N ASP A 315 9.42 2.95 13.00
CA ASP A 315 8.93 4.25 12.52
C ASP A 315 8.16 5.00 13.63
N ASP A 316 8.66 6.16 14.03
CA ASP A 316 8.10 6.95 15.13
C ASP A 316 6.65 7.40 14.86
N ASP A 317 6.23 7.57 13.60
CA ASP A 317 4.86 7.98 13.25
C ASP A 317 3.84 6.84 13.43
N LEU A 318 4.32 5.59 13.36
CA LEU A 318 3.51 4.38 13.53
C LEU A 318 3.59 3.80 14.94
N LEU A 319 4.55 4.27 15.74
CA LEU A 319 4.75 3.82 17.11
C LEU A 319 3.80 4.54 18.08
N VAL A 320 3.06 3.73 18.84
CA VAL A 320 2.25 4.19 19.96
C VAL A 320 2.56 3.33 21.18
N SER A 321 2.46 3.90 22.38
CA SER A 321 2.58 3.10 23.61
C SER A 321 1.19 2.88 24.21
N PRO A 322 0.85 1.64 24.62
CA PRO A 322 -0.34 1.39 25.42
C PRO A 322 -0.21 1.97 26.85
N TYR A 323 0.99 2.43 27.23
CA TYR A 323 1.28 3.00 28.54
C TYR A 323 1.48 4.50 28.47
N ILE A 324 1.06 5.22 29.51
CA ILE A 324 1.11 6.69 29.57
C ILE A 324 2.53 7.27 29.57
N ASN A 325 3.56 6.49 29.94
CA ASN A 325 4.96 6.92 30.00
C ASN A 325 5.94 5.73 30.12
N LYS A 326 7.23 6.02 30.03
CA LYS A 326 8.32 5.11 30.43
C LYS A 326 8.30 4.86 31.94
N GLN A 327 8.76 3.68 32.34
CA GLN A 327 8.87 3.25 33.73
C GLN A 327 10.31 2.87 34.06
N LYS A 328 10.80 3.19 35.27
CA LYS A 328 12.01 2.55 35.80
C LYS A 328 11.73 1.06 36.01
N TYR A 329 12.53 0.20 35.39
CA TYR A 329 12.28 -1.24 35.35
C TYR A 329 13.43 -2.05 35.95
N LEU A 330 14.67 -1.60 35.77
CA LEU A 330 15.85 -2.34 36.21
C LEU A 330 16.86 -1.37 36.82
N THR A 331 17.46 -1.74 37.96
CA THR A 331 18.66 -1.09 38.48
C THR A 331 19.81 -2.08 38.46
N GLU A 332 20.92 -1.70 37.83
CA GLU A 332 22.17 -2.44 37.90
C GLU A 332 23.07 -1.85 38.99
N TYR A 333 23.64 -2.73 39.80
CA TYR A 333 24.67 -2.39 40.78
C TYR A 333 25.98 -3.01 40.33
N SER A 334 26.99 -2.18 40.09
CA SER A 334 28.30 -2.61 39.58
C SER A 334 29.41 -2.03 40.43
N SER A 335 30.35 -2.85 40.88
CA SER A 335 31.58 -2.40 41.54
C SER A 335 32.77 -3.15 40.95
N ASP A 336 33.59 -2.47 40.16
CA ASP A 336 34.77 -3.07 39.53
C ASP A 336 35.86 -3.39 40.56
N GLY A 337 36.55 -4.52 40.37
CA GLY A 337 37.62 -5.04 41.23
C GLY A 337 37.17 -6.12 42.22
N GLU A 338 38.10 -6.99 42.62
CA GLU A 338 37.81 -8.10 43.55
C GLU A 338 38.07 -7.77 45.04
N GLY A 339 38.81 -6.68 45.29
CA GLY A 339 39.33 -6.33 46.61
C GLY A 339 38.28 -5.84 47.62
N LYS A 340 38.74 -5.62 48.87
CA LYS A 340 37.89 -5.29 50.02
C LYS A 340 37.06 -4.02 49.81
N THR A 341 37.63 -3.01 49.15
CA THR A 341 36.94 -1.75 48.86
C THR A 341 35.78 -1.94 47.90
N ALA A 342 35.97 -2.71 46.83
CA ALA A 342 34.93 -3.03 45.85
C ALA A 342 33.82 -3.89 46.49
N TYR A 343 34.19 -4.92 47.26
CA TYR A 343 33.23 -5.73 48.02
C TYR A 343 32.38 -4.89 48.99
N ASN A 344 33.01 -4.00 49.76
CA ASN A 344 32.29 -3.13 50.70
C ASN A 344 31.40 -2.12 49.98
N ALA A 345 31.83 -1.58 48.83
CA ALA A 345 31.03 -0.68 48.01
C ALA A 345 29.80 -1.42 47.45
N PHE A 346 29.98 -2.64 46.95
CA PHE A 346 28.88 -3.49 46.48
C PHE A 346 27.90 -3.85 47.60
N TYR A 347 28.40 -4.16 48.80
CA TYR A 347 27.56 -4.35 49.99
C TYR A 347 26.73 -3.10 50.27
N ALA A 348 27.37 -1.93 50.29
CA ALA A 348 26.69 -0.68 50.58
C ALA A 348 25.56 -0.41 49.58
N MET A 349 25.84 -0.51 48.27
CA MET A 349 24.86 -0.30 47.21
C MET A 349 23.66 -1.26 47.29
N THR A 350 23.91 -2.53 47.62
CA THR A 350 22.85 -3.55 47.74
C THR A 350 22.09 -3.48 49.07
N HIS A 351 22.49 -2.65 50.03
CA HIS A 351 21.84 -2.47 51.34
C HIS A 351 21.30 -1.05 51.56
N ASN A 352 21.10 -0.29 50.49
CA ASN A 352 20.64 1.11 50.54
C ASN A 352 21.56 2.03 51.37
N GLN A 353 22.87 1.73 51.38
CA GLN A 353 23.90 2.52 52.04
C GLN A 353 24.74 3.29 51.00
N LYS A 354 25.38 4.39 51.44
CA LYS A 354 26.23 5.21 50.57
C LYS A 354 27.65 4.65 50.49
N THR A 355 28.27 4.80 49.33
CA THR A 355 29.70 4.54 49.11
C THR A 355 30.31 5.68 48.28
N THR A 356 31.61 5.90 48.44
CA THR A 356 32.40 6.90 47.69
C THR A 356 33.41 6.22 46.74
N TYR A 357 33.21 4.94 46.44
CA TYR A 357 34.16 4.17 45.65
C TYR A 357 34.12 4.62 44.19
N GLY A 358 35.28 5.00 43.64
CA GLY A 358 35.35 5.60 42.30
C GLY A 358 35.01 4.64 41.16
N ALA A 359 35.12 3.33 41.39
CA ALA A 359 34.79 2.30 40.40
C ALA A 359 33.46 1.58 40.71
N GLY A 360 32.58 2.23 41.47
CA GLY A 360 31.20 1.80 41.69
C GLY A 360 30.21 2.61 40.86
N ALA A 361 29.18 1.95 40.34
CA ALA A 361 28.11 2.55 39.55
C ALA A 361 26.75 1.93 39.86
N ILE A 362 25.73 2.79 39.86
CA ILE A 362 24.31 2.43 39.94
C ILE A 362 23.66 2.90 38.64
N THR A 363 23.17 1.99 37.81
CA THR A 363 22.55 2.32 36.53
C THR A 363 21.06 2.01 36.58
N ASP A 364 20.23 3.05 36.52
CA ASP A 364 18.78 2.91 36.42
C ASP A 364 18.38 2.85 34.95
N TRP A 365 17.72 1.76 34.57
CA TRP A 365 17.15 1.55 33.25
C TRP A 365 15.66 1.85 33.25
N TYR A 366 15.27 2.66 32.28
CA TYR A 366 13.90 2.99 31.96
C TYR A 366 13.52 2.27 30.68
N LEU A 367 12.31 1.74 30.64
CA LEU A 367 11.74 1.17 29.43
C LEU A 367 10.36 1.74 29.15
N GLN A 368 10.02 1.75 27.87
CA GLN A 368 8.66 1.92 27.41
C GLN A 368 8.35 0.86 26.36
N VAL A 369 7.35 0.03 26.61
CA VAL A 369 6.83 -0.91 25.63
C VAL A 369 6.11 -0.12 24.56
N MET A 370 6.43 -0.42 23.31
CA MET A 370 5.87 0.24 22.14
C MET A 370 5.09 -0.77 21.30
N ARG A 371 4.08 -0.27 20.60
CA ARG A 371 3.28 -0.97 19.60
C ARG A 371 3.44 -0.26 18.29
N ASN A 372 3.57 -1.01 17.20
CA ASN A 372 3.45 -0.47 15.85
C ASN A 372 2.11 -0.92 15.26
N LYS A 373 1.37 -0.01 14.60
CA LYS A 373 0.03 -0.31 14.05
C LYS A 373 0.02 -1.30 12.88
N GLN A 374 1.17 -1.54 12.27
CA GLN A 374 1.34 -2.37 11.07
C GLN A 374 2.25 -3.58 11.32
N TRP A 375 2.52 -3.89 12.58
CA TRP A 375 3.29 -5.07 12.97
C TRP A 375 2.61 -5.80 14.11
N THR A 376 2.53 -7.11 13.96
CA THR A 376 2.07 -8.03 15.01
C THR A 376 3.25 -8.84 15.53
N PHE A 377 3.29 -9.05 16.84
CA PHE A 377 4.30 -9.81 17.57
C PHE A 377 3.68 -11.04 18.24
N PRO A 378 3.65 -12.20 17.54
CA PRO A 378 2.93 -13.38 17.99
C PRO A 378 3.47 -13.96 19.30
N MET A 379 2.58 -14.15 20.27
CA MET A 379 2.94 -14.87 21.50
C MET A 379 3.01 -16.37 21.21
N LYS A 380 4.21 -16.97 21.35
CA LYS A 380 4.45 -18.41 21.07
C LYS A 380 4.07 -18.82 19.64
N GLY A 381 4.38 -17.95 18.67
CA GLY A 381 4.09 -18.19 17.24
C GLY A 381 2.61 -18.11 16.87
N ASN A 382 1.70 -17.81 17.82
CA ASN A 382 0.28 -17.69 17.53
C ASN A 382 -0.05 -16.28 17.01
N THR A 383 -0.31 -16.17 15.70
CA THR A 383 -0.62 -14.90 15.03
C THR A 383 -1.96 -14.28 15.45
N ASP A 384 -2.83 -15.02 16.13
CA ASP A 384 -4.08 -14.49 16.67
C ASP A 384 -3.89 -13.72 17.99
N ILE A 385 -2.69 -13.78 18.59
CA ILE A 385 -2.37 -13.15 19.88
C ILE A 385 -1.12 -12.28 19.73
N ASP A 386 -1.32 -10.96 19.68
CA ASP A 386 -0.23 -9.99 19.80
C ASP A 386 0.21 -9.86 21.27
N ILE A 387 1.51 -9.98 21.51
CA ILE A 387 2.08 -9.92 22.87
C ILE A 387 1.92 -8.54 23.53
N VAL A 388 1.95 -7.45 22.75
CA VAL A 388 1.80 -6.09 23.25
C VAL A 388 0.35 -5.83 23.63
N ASP A 389 -0.63 -6.37 22.89
CA ASP A 389 -2.03 -6.37 23.29
C ASP A 389 -2.27 -7.21 24.54
N TYR A 390 -1.71 -8.42 24.59
CA TYR A 390 -1.90 -9.34 25.71
C TYR A 390 -1.48 -8.73 27.05
N PHE A 391 -0.32 -8.09 27.11
CA PHE A 391 0.17 -7.45 28.34
C PHE A 391 -0.27 -5.99 28.50
N GLY A 392 -0.53 -5.27 27.42
CA GLY A 392 -0.73 -3.82 27.44
C GLY A 392 -2.17 -3.33 27.37
N SER A 393 -3.16 -4.20 27.16
CA SER A 393 -4.57 -3.80 26.94
C SER A 393 -5.17 -2.92 28.04
N GLU A 394 -4.75 -3.09 29.30
CA GLU A 394 -5.21 -2.28 30.44
C GLU A 394 -4.34 -1.05 30.73
N GLY A 395 -3.20 -0.89 30.06
CA GLY A 395 -2.24 0.19 30.33
C GLY A 395 -1.57 0.12 31.71
N THR A 396 -1.62 -1.03 32.39
CA THR A 396 -1.04 -1.28 33.71
C THR A 396 0.05 -2.36 33.66
N ASN A 397 0.93 -2.40 34.67
CA ASN A 397 1.93 -3.45 34.85
C ASN A 397 2.89 -3.63 33.66
N GLN A 398 3.42 -2.52 33.15
CA GLN A 398 4.33 -2.50 31.98
C GLN A 398 5.54 -3.44 32.08
N HIS A 399 5.99 -3.75 33.30
CA HIS A 399 7.09 -4.67 33.58
C HIS A 399 6.79 -6.13 33.21
N ALA A 400 5.51 -6.54 33.12
CA ALA A 400 5.13 -7.93 32.89
C ALA A 400 5.60 -8.49 31.53
N LEU A 401 5.55 -7.68 30.46
CA LEU A 401 6.02 -8.06 29.13
C LEU A 401 7.55 -8.32 29.11
N PRO A 402 8.41 -7.37 29.53
CA PRO A 402 9.86 -7.62 29.57
C PRO A 402 10.26 -8.70 30.58
N ASP A 403 9.52 -8.89 31.68
CA ASP A 403 9.73 -10.03 32.59
C ASP A 403 9.48 -11.36 31.86
N TRP A 404 8.40 -11.44 31.07
CA TRP A 404 8.09 -12.61 30.24
C TRP A 404 9.15 -12.84 29.16
N LEU A 405 9.57 -11.78 28.44
CA LEU A 405 10.62 -11.89 27.43
C LEU A 405 11.95 -12.38 28.02
N GLY A 406 12.25 -12.06 29.28
CA GLY A 406 13.44 -12.57 29.96
C GLY A 406 13.40 -14.06 30.33
N GLN A 407 12.29 -14.74 30.08
CA GLN A 407 12.07 -16.15 30.45
C GLN A 407 11.57 -17.00 29.27
N ALA A 408 11.03 -16.38 28.23
CA ALA A 408 10.49 -17.06 27.06
C ALA A 408 10.93 -16.39 25.75
N PRO A 409 11.15 -17.15 24.66
CA PRO A 409 11.47 -16.57 23.37
C PRO A 409 10.26 -15.83 22.82
N GLY A 410 10.51 -14.73 22.13
CA GLY A 410 9.51 -13.88 21.50
C GLY A 410 10.13 -12.58 21.02
N ALA A 411 9.35 -11.69 20.45
CA ALA A 411 9.82 -10.36 20.07
C ALA A 411 8.85 -9.28 20.51
N ALA A 412 9.36 -8.06 20.73
CA ALA A 412 8.56 -6.87 20.95
C ALA A 412 9.39 -5.62 20.61
N ILE A 413 8.72 -4.48 20.49
CA ILE A 413 9.39 -3.18 20.38
C ILE A 413 9.46 -2.54 21.77
N MET A 414 10.66 -2.13 22.17
CA MET A 414 10.87 -1.44 23.44
C MET A 414 11.77 -0.23 23.23
N ALA A 415 11.32 0.91 23.74
CA ALA A 415 12.17 2.08 23.93
C ALA A 415 12.98 1.85 25.21
N LEU A 416 14.31 1.91 25.13
CA LEU A 416 15.21 1.67 26.26
C LEU A 416 16.11 2.89 26.49
N GLY A 417 16.29 3.28 27.74
CA GLY A 417 17.18 4.37 28.14
C GLY A 417 17.70 4.18 29.55
N SER A 418 18.80 4.85 29.89
CA SER A 418 19.43 4.69 31.22
C SER A 418 19.92 6.00 31.82
N VAL A 419 20.07 5.97 33.15
CA VAL A 419 20.73 6.99 33.97
C VAL A 419 21.79 6.29 34.82
N LYS A 420 23.06 6.57 34.54
CA LYS A 420 24.20 6.01 35.28
C LYS A 420 24.69 7.00 36.33
N MET A 421 24.75 6.56 37.58
CA MET A 421 25.26 7.31 38.72
C MET A 421 26.58 6.71 39.19
N ASN A 422 27.67 7.47 39.13
CA ASN A 422 28.96 7.06 39.65
C ASN A 422 29.02 7.27 41.16
N THR A 423 29.48 6.26 41.90
CA THR A 423 29.50 6.35 43.37
C THR A 423 30.65 7.19 43.92
N ALA A 424 31.54 7.74 43.09
CA ALA A 424 32.56 8.70 43.54
C ALA A 424 31.94 9.94 44.22
N ASN A 425 30.71 10.32 43.83
CA ASN A 425 30.00 11.54 44.25
C ASN A 425 30.80 12.84 43.97
N ASP A 426 31.63 12.84 42.94
CA ASP A 426 32.42 13.98 42.48
C ASP A 426 31.68 14.86 41.46
N ASP A 427 30.55 14.37 40.93
CA ASP A 427 29.62 15.10 40.06
C ASP A 427 28.21 15.13 40.68
N ASN A 428 27.67 16.33 40.91
CA ASN A 428 26.32 16.55 41.44
C ASN A 428 25.38 17.19 40.40
N SER A 429 25.78 17.21 39.14
CA SER A 429 24.98 17.76 38.04
C SER A 429 23.67 16.96 37.91
N PRO A 430 22.50 17.63 37.84
CA PRO A 430 21.25 16.92 37.65
C PRO A 430 21.18 16.29 36.25
N THR A 431 20.71 15.05 36.16
CA THR A 431 20.38 14.43 34.86
C THR A 431 19.10 15.06 34.32
N SER A 432 19.23 15.85 33.25
CA SER A 432 18.12 16.64 32.69
C SER A 432 17.18 15.82 31.79
N LYS A 433 17.64 14.70 31.23
CA LYS A 433 16.85 13.82 30.36
C LYS A 433 17.34 12.37 30.36
N VAL A 434 16.42 11.44 30.13
CA VAL A 434 16.71 10.05 29.78
C VAL A 434 16.50 9.89 28.28
N ASN A 435 17.58 9.72 27.52
CA ASN A 435 17.49 9.45 26.08
C ASN A 435 16.99 8.01 25.89
N MET A 436 15.88 7.87 25.17
CA MET A 436 15.27 6.58 24.86
C MET A 436 15.59 6.23 23.41
N THR A 437 15.91 4.96 23.15
CA THR A 437 16.13 4.43 21.80
C THR A 437 15.17 3.27 21.57
N ASN A 438 14.47 3.28 20.44
CA ASN A 438 13.58 2.20 20.03
C ASN A 438 14.39 1.01 19.50
N TYR A 439 14.12 -0.18 20.05
CA TYR A 439 14.69 -1.44 19.59
C TYR A 439 13.60 -2.43 19.24
N LEU A 440 13.80 -3.15 18.14
CA LEU A 440 13.17 -4.44 17.94
C LEU A 440 13.99 -5.45 18.75
N ALA A 441 13.42 -5.94 19.85
CA ALA A 441 14.06 -6.88 20.75
C ALA A 441 13.52 -8.29 20.50
N VAL A 442 14.39 -9.19 20.06
CA VAL A 442 14.09 -10.62 19.86
C VAL A 442 14.74 -11.38 21.01
N SER A 443 13.94 -11.89 21.93
CA SER A 443 14.44 -12.64 23.08
C SER A 443 14.87 -14.06 22.71
N VAL A 444 16.06 -14.45 23.17
CA VAL A 444 16.70 -15.75 22.92
C VAL A 444 16.76 -16.57 24.21
N ASN A 445 17.07 -15.92 25.34
CA ASN A 445 17.21 -16.49 26.68
C ASN A 445 18.24 -17.62 26.80
N GLY A 446 19.39 -17.50 26.13
CA GLY A 446 20.50 -18.45 26.26
C GLY A 446 20.88 -18.72 27.72
N ASN A 447 21.29 -19.95 28.02
CA ASN A 447 21.58 -20.40 29.39
C ASN A 447 23.07 -20.62 29.69
N GLY A 448 23.95 -20.34 28.73
CA GLY A 448 25.39 -20.50 28.80
C GLY A 448 25.87 -21.95 28.78
N ILE A 449 24.98 -22.93 28.55
CA ILE A 449 25.32 -24.35 28.50
C ILE A 449 25.57 -24.76 27.05
N ASP A 450 26.83 -25.01 26.72
CA ASP A 450 27.27 -25.42 25.37
C ASP A 450 27.93 -26.81 25.33
N ASN A 451 28.18 -27.42 26.48
CA ASN A 451 28.85 -28.72 26.60
C ASN A 451 27.88 -29.93 26.59
N ASP A 452 26.57 -29.69 26.70
CA ASP A 452 25.52 -30.73 26.73
C ASP A 452 24.31 -30.28 25.90
N GLU A 453 24.15 -30.83 24.70
CA GLU A 453 23.09 -30.44 23.76
C GLU A 453 21.67 -30.64 24.33
N ASN A 454 21.47 -31.59 25.24
CA ASN A 454 20.15 -31.81 25.86
C ASN A 454 19.79 -30.73 26.89
N LYS A 455 20.77 -29.92 27.28
CA LYS A 455 20.60 -28.81 28.23
C LYS A 455 20.84 -27.45 27.59
N THR A 456 21.45 -27.37 26.42
CA THR A 456 21.61 -26.13 25.65
C THR A 456 20.25 -25.52 25.35
N TYR A 457 20.11 -24.23 25.62
CA TYR A 457 18.89 -23.47 25.35
C TYR A 457 19.23 -22.19 24.56
N PRO A 458 18.42 -21.77 23.58
CA PRO A 458 17.17 -22.41 23.13
C PRO A 458 17.43 -23.69 22.34
N SER A 459 16.53 -24.67 22.48
CA SER A 459 16.55 -25.87 21.65
C SER A 459 15.91 -25.61 20.29
N VAL A 460 16.10 -26.56 19.36
CA VAL A 460 15.44 -26.54 18.04
C VAL A 460 13.93 -26.41 18.17
N ALA A 461 13.32 -27.16 19.11
CA ALA A 461 11.88 -27.13 19.33
C ALA A 461 11.39 -25.80 19.91
N ASP A 462 12.21 -25.16 20.76
CA ASP A 462 11.89 -23.84 21.32
C ASP A 462 11.84 -22.78 20.22
N ILE A 463 12.82 -22.78 19.30
CA ILE A 463 12.82 -21.84 18.18
C ILE A 463 11.60 -22.11 17.28
N GLN A 464 11.38 -23.35 16.87
CA GLN A 464 10.27 -23.72 15.96
C GLN A 464 8.89 -23.35 16.50
N LYS A 465 8.66 -23.55 17.81
CA LYS A 465 7.37 -23.24 18.45
C LYS A 465 7.05 -21.75 18.44
N ASN A 466 8.04 -20.88 18.34
CA ASN A 466 7.86 -19.43 18.38
C ASN A 466 7.87 -18.78 16.98
N ILE A 467 7.98 -19.55 15.90
CA ILE A 467 7.89 -19.02 14.53
C ILE A 467 6.42 -18.70 14.22
N PRO A 468 6.08 -17.51 13.68
CA PRO A 468 6.94 -16.35 13.45
C PRO A 468 7.07 -15.44 14.68
N TYR A 469 8.19 -14.72 14.79
CA TYR A 469 8.46 -13.80 15.90
C TYR A 469 7.88 -12.40 15.66
N ALA A 470 7.82 -11.95 14.40
CA ALA A 470 7.17 -10.71 14.01
C ALA A 470 6.58 -10.84 12.61
N VAL A 471 5.41 -10.25 12.40
CA VAL A 471 4.67 -10.28 11.14
C VAL A 471 4.30 -8.86 10.77
N TYR A 472 4.71 -8.44 9.58
CA TYR A 472 4.25 -7.19 8.99
C TYR A 472 2.81 -7.37 8.48
N THR A 473 1.91 -6.49 8.91
CA THR A 473 0.48 -6.50 8.59
C THR A 473 0.04 -5.23 7.86
N GLY A 474 0.97 -4.32 7.57
CA GLY A 474 0.71 -3.17 6.71
C GLY A 474 0.60 -3.56 5.23
N ASN A 475 0.32 -2.57 4.40
CA ASN A 475 0.32 -2.73 2.95
C ASN A 475 0.81 -1.42 2.30
N LYS A 476 2.11 -1.13 2.46
CA LYS A 476 2.76 0.09 1.94
C LYS A 476 3.03 0.02 0.45
N ALA A 477 3.46 -1.15 0.00
CA ALA A 477 4.04 -1.33 -1.32
C ALA A 477 3.31 -2.42 -2.09
N GLY A 478 3.16 -2.17 -3.38
CA GLY A 478 2.56 -3.06 -4.37
C GLY A 478 3.11 -2.75 -5.76
N GLY A 479 2.42 -3.13 -6.82
CA GLY A 479 2.82 -2.78 -8.19
C GLY A 479 3.93 -3.68 -8.75
N VAL A 480 4.74 -3.13 -9.67
CA VAL A 480 5.69 -3.88 -10.50
C VAL A 480 7.13 -3.60 -10.06
N PHE A 481 7.75 -4.56 -9.37
CA PHE A 481 9.11 -4.42 -8.85
C PHE A 481 10.18 -4.79 -9.88
N SER A 482 9.88 -5.69 -10.81
CA SER A 482 10.81 -6.01 -11.89
C SER A 482 10.91 -4.86 -12.90
N PRO A 483 12.12 -4.47 -13.32
CA PRO A 483 12.31 -3.44 -14.32
C PRO A 483 11.80 -3.90 -15.69
N SER A 484 11.48 -2.95 -16.57
CA SER A 484 10.96 -3.22 -17.92
C SER A 484 12.02 -3.63 -18.95
N ASP A 485 13.31 -3.52 -18.62
CA ASP A 485 14.43 -3.89 -19.49
C ASP A 485 15.52 -4.71 -18.77
N GLU A 486 16.39 -5.34 -19.55
CA GLU A 486 17.45 -6.23 -19.06
C GLU A 486 18.70 -5.51 -18.55
N LYS A 487 18.80 -4.18 -18.73
CA LYS A 487 19.99 -3.40 -18.32
C LYS A 487 19.85 -2.88 -16.89
N THR A 488 18.62 -2.69 -16.43
CA THR A 488 18.31 -2.16 -15.11
C THR A 488 18.19 -3.29 -14.10
N THR A 489 18.69 -3.07 -12.89
CA THR A 489 18.44 -3.93 -11.73
C THR A 489 17.87 -3.08 -10.60
N ASN A 490 16.71 -3.50 -10.09
CA ASN A 490 16.14 -2.94 -8.87
C ASN A 490 16.67 -3.73 -7.66
N TYR A 491 16.75 -3.10 -6.50
CA TYR A 491 17.26 -3.71 -5.28
C TYR A 491 16.32 -3.42 -4.11
N ILE A 492 16.02 -4.45 -3.32
CA ILE A 492 15.45 -4.28 -1.98
C ILE A 492 16.63 -4.26 -1.01
N VAL A 493 16.83 -3.15 -0.32
CA VAL A 493 17.96 -2.95 0.60
C VAL A 493 17.47 -2.94 2.03
N LEU A 494 18.01 -3.87 2.84
CA LEU A 494 17.79 -3.93 4.28
C LEU A 494 18.97 -3.29 5.01
N SER A 495 18.70 -2.28 5.83
CA SER A 495 19.72 -1.56 6.58
C SER A 495 19.36 -1.46 8.06
N GLY A 496 20.36 -1.12 8.88
CA GLY A 496 20.21 -0.97 10.33
C GLY A 496 21.39 -1.53 11.11
N LYS A 497 21.21 -1.70 12.42
CA LYS A 497 22.24 -2.21 13.32
C LYS A 497 21.74 -3.36 14.16
N VAL A 498 22.60 -4.33 14.42
CA VAL A 498 22.30 -5.57 15.14
C VAL A 498 23.27 -5.78 16.30
N ILE A 499 22.75 -6.28 17.42
CA ILE A 499 23.52 -6.63 18.62
C ILE A 499 23.12 -8.03 19.08
N LEU A 500 24.10 -8.90 19.24
CA LEU A 500 23.94 -10.15 20.01
C LEU A 500 24.24 -9.84 21.48
N ASN A 501 23.20 -9.59 22.28
CA ASN A 501 23.34 -9.15 23.67
C ASN A 501 23.85 -10.32 24.55
N PRO A 502 24.98 -10.18 25.27
CA PRO A 502 25.59 -11.27 26.02
C PRO A 502 24.74 -11.73 27.21
N ILE A 503 25.10 -12.91 27.75
CA ILE A 503 24.65 -13.30 29.08
C ILE A 503 25.41 -12.53 30.15
N MET A 504 24.67 -11.78 30.96
CA MET A 504 25.23 -11.00 32.06
C MET A 504 25.18 -11.84 33.34
N ARG A 505 26.30 -12.46 33.70
CA ARG A 505 26.42 -13.21 34.97
C ARG A 505 26.27 -12.26 36.15
N GLN A 506 25.64 -12.74 37.22
CA GLN A 506 25.53 -12.01 38.49
C GLN A 506 26.41 -12.65 39.56
N THR A 507 26.97 -11.83 40.44
CA THR A 507 27.65 -12.28 41.67
C THR A 507 26.71 -13.15 42.52
N ASN A 508 25.48 -12.66 42.69
CA ASN A 508 24.32 -13.38 43.21
C ASN A 508 23.06 -12.57 42.85
N THR A 509 21.88 -13.13 43.08
CA THR A 509 20.64 -12.39 42.85
C THR A 509 20.49 -11.23 43.84
N TYR A 510 19.82 -10.16 43.44
CA TYR A 510 19.64 -8.99 44.32
C TYR A 510 18.87 -9.38 45.58
N THR A 511 17.83 -10.22 45.45
CA THR A 511 17.06 -10.71 46.61
C THR A 511 17.96 -11.38 47.64
N ASN A 512 18.87 -12.26 47.22
CA ASN A 512 19.83 -12.88 48.14
C ASN A 512 20.81 -11.86 48.72
N LEU A 513 21.35 -10.95 47.90
CA LEU A 513 22.33 -9.96 48.34
C LEU A 513 21.76 -8.98 49.37
N HIS A 514 20.50 -8.59 49.20
CA HIS A 514 19.80 -7.64 50.07
C HIS A 514 19.31 -8.30 51.37
N ASN A 515 18.70 -9.49 51.28
CA ASN A 515 17.98 -10.09 52.41
C ASN A 515 18.84 -11.04 53.27
N LYS A 516 19.89 -11.66 52.70
CA LYS A 516 20.72 -12.64 53.43
C LYS A 516 21.99 -12.01 53.99
N LYS A 517 22.46 -12.55 55.11
CA LYS A 517 23.69 -12.08 55.74
C LYS A 517 24.91 -12.54 54.93
N TRP A 518 25.84 -11.63 54.66
CA TRP A 518 27.08 -11.96 53.96
C TRP A 518 28.04 -12.65 54.94
N HIS A 519 28.46 -13.87 54.60
CA HIS A 519 29.34 -14.68 55.42
C HIS A 519 30.79 -14.16 55.34
N GLY A 520 31.43 -13.95 56.50
CA GLY A 520 32.78 -13.41 56.62
C GLY A 520 33.91 -14.44 56.75
N GLY A 521 33.57 -15.73 56.86
CA GLY A 521 34.51 -16.86 56.93
C GLY A 521 34.65 -17.63 55.61
N LEU A 522 35.19 -18.84 55.67
CA LEU A 522 35.28 -19.73 54.50
C LEU A 522 33.90 -20.30 54.14
N PRO A 523 33.62 -20.59 52.85
CA PRO A 523 32.30 -21.06 52.41
C PRO A 523 31.87 -22.42 52.98
N MET A 524 32.75 -23.15 53.69
CA MET A 524 32.45 -24.48 54.25
C MET A 524 31.51 -24.44 55.47
N ASP A 525 31.38 -23.29 56.15
CA ASP A 525 30.55 -23.10 57.35
C ASP A 525 29.27 -22.27 57.08
N LEU A 526 28.83 -22.21 55.82
CA LEU A 526 27.64 -21.46 55.40
C LEU A 526 26.37 -22.00 56.07
N LYS A 527 25.63 -21.11 56.74
CA LYS A 527 24.30 -21.38 57.29
C LYS A 527 23.21 -21.09 56.26
N GLU A 528 22.01 -21.65 56.47
CA GLU A 528 20.86 -21.57 55.56
C GLU A 528 20.46 -20.12 55.15
N ASN A 529 20.65 -19.13 56.04
CA ASN A 529 20.37 -17.70 55.79
C ASN A 529 21.61 -16.84 55.52
N GLU A 530 22.73 -17.46 55.16
CA GLU A 530 23.98 -16.77 54.82
C GLU A 530 24.37 -17.01 53.36
N ILE A 531 25.03 -16.02 52.75
CA ILE A 531 25.60 -16.14 51.40
C ILE A 531 27.08 -15.78 51.41
N TYR A 532 27.85 -16.43 50.54
CA TYR A 532 29.27 -16.15 50.36
C TYR A 532 29.48 -15.31 49.09
N VAL A 533 29.96 -14.07 49.26
CA VAL A 533 30.10 -13.08 48.18
C VAL A 533 31.58 -12.75 47.89
N TRP A 534 32.49 -12.92 48.85
CA TRP A 534 33.90 -12.55 48.69
C TRP A 534 34.57 -13.31 47.53
N HIS A 535 35.28 -12.61 46.64
CA HIS A 535 35.85 -13.13 45.38
C HIS A 535 34.83 -13.77 44.41
N LYS A 536 33.53 -13.47 44.53
CA LYS A 536 32.50 -13.85 43.54
C LYS A 536 32.28 -12.77 42.50
N THR A 537 33.37 -12.28 41.91
CA THR A 537 33.29 -11.34 40.79
C THR A 537 32.84 -12.04 39.51
N VAL A 538 32.25 -11.27 38.61
CA VAL A 538 31.87 -11.67 37.25
C VAL A 538 32.72 -10.88 36.25
N PRO A 539 32.77 -11.28 34.97
CA PRO A 539 33.54 -10.56 33.96
C PRO A 539 33.17 -9.08 33.85
N SER A 540 34.17 -8.23 33.61
CA SER A 540 34.05 -6.79 33.35
C SER A 540 34.98 -6.40 32.19
N ARG A 541 34.53 -5.53 31.28
CA ARG A 541 35.42 -4.96 30.23
C ARG A 541 36.47 -4.01 30.82
N ASN A 542 36.13 -3.37 31.93
CA ASN A 542 36.90 -2.25 32.47
C ASN A 542 37.89 -2.68 33.56
N ASN A 543 37.85 -3.95 34.00
CA ASN A 543 38.72 -4.45 35.06
C ASN A 543 39.04 -5.94 34.90
N GLY A 544 40.34 -6.28 34.88
CA GLY A 544 40.84 -7.65 34.72
C GLY A 544 40.50 -8.60 35.89
N ASP A 545 40.27 -8.07 37.09
CA ASP A 545 39.82 -8.84 38.27
C ASP A 545 38.29 -9.07 38.28
N GLY A 546 37.60 -8.56 37.25
CA GLY A 546 36.15 -8.57 37.13
C GLY A 546 35.47 -7.50 37.98
N ARG A 547 34.19 -7.72 38.26
CA ARG A 547 33.34 -6.82 39.06
C ARG A 547 32.35 -7.58 39.91
N TYR A 548 31.94 -6.99 41.03
CA TYR A 548 30.73 -7.42 41.71
C TYR A 548 29.52 -6.81 41.01
N TYR A 549 28.55 -7.64 40.63
CA TYR A 549 27.43 -7.18 39.81
C TYR A 549 26.12 -7.88 40.17
N THR A 550 25.03 -7.11 40.22
CA THR A 550 23.67 -7.64 40.32
C THR A 550 22.64 -6.69 39.71
N ARG A 551 21.39 -7.16 39.66
CA ARG A 551 20.26 -6.53 39.01
C ARG A 551 19.06 -6.57 39.94
N GLN A 552 18.41 -5.44 40.13
CA GLN A 552 17.17 -5.30 40.86
C GLN A 552 16.05 -4.92 39.89
N TYR A 553 14.98 -5.69 39.87
CA TYR A 553 13.81 -5.44 39.04
C TYR A 553 12.74 -4.65 39.79
N TRP A 554 12.05 -3.78 39.06
CA TRP A 554 11.05 -2.85 39.58
C TRP A 554 9.71 -3.07 38.92
N GLN A 555 8.66 -2.96 39.72
CA GLN A 555 7.27 -3.01 39.27
C GLN A 555 6.54 -1.72 39.64
N ALA A 556 5.55 -1.37 38.83
CA ALA A 556 4.58 -0.33 39.13
C ALA A 556 3.24 -0.71 38.50
N GLU A 557 2.15 -0.29 39.14
CA GLU A 557 0.80 -0.44 38.60
C GLU A 557 0.66 0.36 37.30
N THR A 558 1.07 1.64 37.32
CA THR A 558 1.16 2.51 36.13
C THR A 558 2.45 3.33 36.15
N PRO A 559 2.96 3.80 34.99
CA PRO A 559 4.23 4.53 34.90
C PRO A 559 4.33 5.83 35.71
N ASP A 560 3.21 6.46 36.09
CA ASP A 560 3.17 7.66 36.93
C ASP A 560 3.30 7.36 38.44
N LYS A 561 3.19 6.09 38.84
CA LYS A 561 3.32 5.67 40.24
C LYS A 561 4.77 5.48 40.62
N GLU A 562 5.03 5.64 41.91
CA GLU A 562 6.31 5.30 42.49
C GLU A 562 6.57 3.80 42.28
N VAL A 563 7.77 3.48 41.78
CA VAL A 563 8.16 2.11 41.55
C VAL A 563 8.41 1.41 42.89
N SER A 564 8.01 0.14 42.97
CA SER A 564 8.31 -0.74 44.11
C SER A 564 9.22 -1.86 43.66
N TRP A 565 10.07 -2.33 44.57
CA TRP A 565 10.93 -3.48 44.30
C TRP A 565 10.03 -4.69 43.98
N HIS A 566 10.27 -5.33 42.83
CA HIS A 566 9.57 -6.55 42.45
C HIS A 566 10.16 -7.73 43.23
N GLU A 567 9.75 -7.86 44.49
CA GLU A 567 10.34 -8.81 45.44
C GLU A 567 10.20 -10.26 44.92
N GLY A 568 11.32 -10.97 44.85
CA GLY A 568 11.39 -12.34 44.31
C GLY A 568 11.57 -12.42 42.78
N ALA A 569 11.45 -11.32 42.04
CA ALA A 569 11.80 -11.26 40.61
C ALA A 569 13.31 -11.02 40.45
N ASP A 570 14.07 -12.12 40.38
CA ASP A 570 15.53 -12.09 40.22
C ASP A 570 15.99 -12.24 38.75
N SER A 571 15.05 -12.36 37.81
CA SER A 571 15.30 -12.54 36.37
C SER A 571 14.22 -11.88 35.50
N GLY A 572 14.63 -11.28 34.40
CA GLY A 572 13.78 -10.64 33.38
C GLY A 572 14.64 -10.12 32.23
N PHE A 573 14.04 -9.50 31.21
CA PHE A 573 14.78 -8.88 30.11
C PHE A 573 15.78 -7.85 30.65
N TYR A 574 16.92 -7.65 29.99
CA TYR A 574 17.86 -6.59 30.34
C TYR A 574 18.51 -5.97 29.09
N PRO A 575 18.71 -4.65 29.06
CA PRO A 575 19.26 -3.96 27.89
C PRO A 575 20.73 -4.29 27.60
N TYR A 576 21.18 -3.99 26.39
CA TYR A 576 22.60 -3.97 26.06
C TYR A 576 23.28 -2.78 26.73
N THR A 577 24.28 -3.05 27.56
CA THR A 577 24.94 -2.04 28.39
C THR A 577 26.21 -1.46 27.78
N GLY A 578 26.77 -2.11 26.75
CA GLY A 578 28.11 -1.80 26.23
C GLY A 578 29.29 -2.13 27.18
N GLU A 579 29.00 -2.58 28.41
CA GLU A 579 30.01 -2.89 29.45
C GLU A 579 30.00 -4.37 29.87
N GLY A 580 29.17 -5.20 29.22
CA GLY A 580 29.04 -6.64 29.46
C GLY A 580 30.21 -7.46 28.90
N PRO A 581 30.18 -8.80 28.97
CA PRO A 581 31.19 -9.62 28.29
C PRO A 581 31.29 -9.35 26.78
N GLU A 582 32.47 -9.56 26.21
CA GLU A 582 32.67 -9.69 24.76
C GLU A 582 33.23 -11.09 24.48
N GLU A 583 32.48 -11.89 23.76
CA GLU A 583 32.73 -13.33 23.64
C GLU A 583 32.78 -13.77 22.18
N TYR A 584 33.39 -14.93 21.95
CA TYR A 584 33.51 -15.58 20.65
C TYR A 584 34.18 -14.72 19.59
N GLU A 585 35.50 -14.63 19.71
CA GLU A 585 36.34 -13.92 18.74
C GLU A 585 36.29 -14.57 17.36
N PHE A 586 36.07 -13.76 16.33
CA PHE A 586 36.21 -14.19 14.95
C PHE A 586 37.70 -14.28 14.59
N LYS A 587 38.24 -15.51 14.52
CA LYS A 587 39.69 -15.76 14.40
C LYS A 587 40.12 -16.19 13.00
N TYR A 588 39.29 -16.97 12.33
CA TYR A 588 39.60 -17.52 11.03
C TYR A 588 38.35 -17.51 10.15
N SER A 589 38.54 -17.39 8.84
CA SER A 589 37.44 -17.52 7.89
C SER A 589 37.22 -18.96 7.43
N ALA A 590 38.29 -19.76 7.44
CA ALA A 590 38.26 -21.21 7.30
C ALA A 590 39.32 -21.84 8.22
N VAL A 591 39.28 -23.14 8.48
CA VAL A 591 40.23 -23.80 9.39
C VAL A 591 41.69 -23.54 8.92
N GLY A 592 42.43 -22.74 9.69
CA GLY A 592 43.82 -22.37 9.40
C GLY A 592 44.00 -21.19 8.43
N ASP A 593 42.92 -20.55 7.99
CA ASP A 593 42.94 -19.38 7.09
C ASP A 593 42.62 -18.10 7.86
N SER A 594 43.66 -17.28 8.09
CA SER A 594 43.56 -15.99 8.78
C SER A 594 43.32 -14.81 7.80
N THR A 595 42.86 -15.08 6.58
CA THR A 595 42.34 -14.04 5.70
C THR A 595 40.89 -13.72 6.06
N ASP A 596 40.46 -12.49 5.83
CA ASP A 596 39.09 -12.02 6.10
C ASP A 596 38.21 -12.30 4.89
N THR A 597 37.52 -13.44 4.88
CA THR A 597 36.71 -13.93 3.74
C THR A 597 35.27 -14.30 4.10
N ILE A 598 34.90 -14.29 5.39
CA ILE A 598 33.49 -14.43 5.80
C ILE A 598 32.83 -13.06 5.74
N SER A 599 31.88 -12.91 4.81
CA SER A 599 31.15 -11.66 4.67
C SER A 599 29.87 -11.60 5.50
N LYS A 600 29.42 -12.72 6.10
CA LYS A 600 28.20 -12.75 6.92
C LYS A 600 28.24 -13.77 8.06
N VAL A 601 27.87 -13.30 9.25
CA VAL A 601 27.32 -14.12 10.33
C VAL A 601 25.82 -13.87 10.41
N ALA A 602 25.03 -14.89 10.07
CA ALA A 602 23.57 -14.82 10.06
C ALA A 602 23.00 -14.77 11.48
N VAL A 603 22.02 -13.89 11.71
CA VAL A 603 21.44 -13.60 13.04
C VAL A 603 19.94 -13.82 13.09
N LEU A 604 19.19 -13.32 12.10
CA LEU A 604 17.74 -13.51 11.99
C LEU A 604 17.37 -14.09 10.64
N ALA A 605 16.44 -15.05 10.63
CA ALA A 605 15.81 -15.52 9.42
C ALA A 605 14.55 -14.72 9.12
N CYS A 606 14.38 -14.31 7.87
CA CYS A 606 13.26 -13.51 7.38
C CYS A 606 12.65 -14.16 6.15
N MET A 607 11.34 -13.99 5.97
CA MET A 607 10.61 -14.41 4.77
C MET A 607 10.03 -13.15 4.13
N LEU A 608 10.35 -12.94 2.85
CA LEU A 608 9.79 -11.88 2.02
C LEU A 608 9.11 -12.51 0.82
N VAL A 609 7.82 -12.25 0.68
CA VAL A 609 6.97 -12.69 -0.43
C VAL A 609 6.43 -11.46 -1.13
N ILE A 610 6.51 -11.41 -2.46
CA ILE A 610 5.89 -10.37 -3.28
C ILE A 610 5.06 -11.07 -4.36
N GLY A 611 3.75 -10.86 -4.32
CA GLY A 611 2.80 -11.57 -5.17
C GLY A 611 2.84 -13.08 -4.94
N ASP A 612 3.28 -13.82 -5.95
CA ASP A 612 3.40 -15.28 -5.95
C ASP A 612 4.84 -15.78 -5.80
N LYS A 613 5.80 -14.88 -5.50
CA LYS A 613 7.23 -15.21 -5.39
C LYS A 613 7.81 -14.85 -4.04
N CYS A 614 8.78 -15.64 -3.60
CA CYS A 614 9.56 -15.39 -2.39
C CYS A 614 11.05 -15.36 -2.72
N VAL A 615 11.80 -14.57 -1.96
CA VAL A 615 13.27 -14.59 -2.02
C VAL A 615 13.82 -15.75 -1.18
N VAL A 616 14.79 -16.46 -1.75
CA VAL A 616 15.51 -17.56 -1.10
C VAL A 616 17.00 -17.27 -1.15
N GLU A 617 17.67 -17.36 -0.01
CA GLU A 617 19.13 -17.26 0.07
C GLU A 617 19.76 -18.64 -0.11
N THR A 618 20.39 -18.86 -1.26
CA THR A 618 21.01 -20.14 -1.65
C THR A 618 22.49 -20.26 -1.28
N GLY A 619 23.20 -19.14 -1.17
CA GLY A 619 24.60 -19.08 -0.72
C GLY A 619 24.71 -18.95 0.80
N THR A 620 25.92 -18.72 1.30
CA THR A 620 26.18 -18.49 2.74
C THR A 620 26.73 -17.11 3.06
N ASP A 621 27.20 -16.40 2.05
CA ASP A 621 28.02 -15.20 2.22
C ASP A 621 27.17 -13.93 2.13
N GLY A 622 25.89 -14.04 1.75
CA GLY A 622 24.97 -12.92 1.63
C GLY A 622 25.29 -11.98 0.47
N GLN A 623 26.02 -12.49 -0.53
CA GLN A 623 26.31 -11.73 -1.75
C GLN A 623 25.03 -11.56 -2.57
N THR A 624 24.97 -10.55 -3.44
CA THR A 624 23.79 -10.31 -4.29
C THR A 624 23.43 -11.53 -5.14
N THR A 625 24.42 -12.32 -5.57
CA THR A 625 24.23 -13.59 -6.30
C THR A 625 23.64 -14.73 -5.48
N ASP A 626 23.60 -14.61 -4.15
CA ASP A 626 23.09 -15.65 -3.27
C ASP A 626 21.55 -15.64 -3.19
N PHE A 627 20.92 -14.53 -3.58
CA PHE A 627 19.47 -14.34 -3.51
C PHE A 627 18.79 -14.71 -4.83
N VAL A 628 17.80 -15.59 -4.75
CA VAL A 628 17.03 -16.05 -5.91
C VAL A 628 15.55 -15.90 -5.62
N TRP A 629 14.81 -15.36 -6.58
CA TRP A 629 13.35 -15.32 -6.53
C TRP A 629 12.75 -16.63 -7.06
N GLN A 630 11.90 -17.25 -6.27
CA GLN A 630 11.25 -18.52 -6.60
C GLN A 630 9.75 -18.42 -6.36
N LYS A 631 8.99 -19.32 -6.99
CA LYS A 631 7.54 -19.42 -6.73
C LYS A 631 7.33 -19.77 -5.25
N TYR A 632 6.57 -18.94 -4.56
CA TYR A 632 6.19 -19.17 -3.18
C TYR A 632 5.20 -20.33 -3.09
N LYS A 633 5.40 -21.16 -2.08
CA LYS A 633 4.51 -22.25 -1.70
C LYS A 633 3.94 -21.96 -0.32
N GLU A 634 2.62 -21.98 -0.25
CA GLU A 634 1.92 -21.94 1.03
C GLU A 634 2.30 -23.18 1.85
N ARG A 635 2.23 -23.11 3.19
CA ARG A 635 2.68 -24.20 4.07
C ARG A 635 1.99 -25.54 3.77
N SER A 636 0.73 -25.52 3.31
CA SER A 636 -0.03 -26.71 2.90
C SER A 636 0.43 -27.34 1.59
N GLU A 637 1.18 -26.61 0.76
CA GLU A 637 1.72 -27.06 -0.53
C GLU A 637 3.12 -27.66 -0.39
N CYS A 638 3.77 -27.47 0.76
CA CYS A 638 5.09 -28.00 1.08
C CYS A 638 5.00 -29.45 1.61
N GLN A 639 6.00 -30.27 1.28
CA GLN A 639 6.16 -31.64 1.77
C GLN A 639 6.53 -31.69 3.26
N SER A 640 7.08 -30.60 3.80
CA SER A 640 7.49 -30.49 5.20
C SER A 640 7.67 -29.02 5.61
N ASP A 641 7.71 -28.79 6.93
CA ASP A 641 8.10 -27.49 7.49
C ASP A 641 9.52 -27.08 7.07
N ASP A 642 10.41 -28.04 6.82
CA ASP A 642 11.77 -27.75 6.34
C ASP A 642 11.73 -27.11 4.94
N GLU A 643 10.89 -27.62 4.03
CA GLU A 643 10.70 -27.03 2.70
C GLU A 643 10.08 -25.63 2.82
N TYR A 644 9.07 -25.48 3.70
CA TYR A 644 8.40 -24.19 3.89
C TYR A 644 9.36 -23.12 4.43
N TYR A 645 10.10 -23.42 5.49
CA TYR A 645 11.01 -22.46 6.13
C TYR A 645 12.35 -22.30 5.42
N GLN A 646 12.65 -23.10 4.39
CA GLN A 646 13.77 -22.82 3.47
C GLN A 646 13.43 -21.72 2.46
N GLN A 647 12.15 -21.32 2.33
CA GLN A 647 11.73 -20.15 1.55
C GLN A 647 12.06 -18.84 2.29
N CYS A 648 13.32 -18.67 2.70
CA CYS A 648 13.74 -17.56 3.55
C CYS A 648 15.15 -17.06 3.18
N PHE A 649 15.51 -15.92 3.76
CA PHE A 649 16.85 -15.37 3.74
C PHE A 649 17.25 -14.92 5.14
N THR A 650 18.50 -14.52 5.31
CA THR A 650 19.03 -14.12 6.62
C THR A 650 19.58 -12.71 6.66
N ILE A 651 19.26 -12.00 7.73
CA ILE A 651 19.91 -10.75 8.14
C ILE A 651 21.06 -11.11 9.08
N GLY A 652 22.21 -10.49 8.88
CA GLY A 652 23.42 -10.73 9.64
C GLY A 652 24.34 -9.51 9.63
N PHE A 653 25.58 -9.73 10.04
CA PHE A 653 26.64 -8.72 9.99
C PHE A 653 27.94 -9.31 9.45
N ASP A 654 28.82 -8.44 8.96
CA ASP A 654 30.16 -8.80 8.46
C ASP A 654 31.19 -8.61 9.59
N PRO A 655 31.65 -9.68 10.27
CA PRO A 655 32.66 -9.56 11.32
C PRO A 655 34.06 -9.33 10.74
N LYS A 656 34.91 -8.61 11.46
CA LYS A 656 36.34 -8.51 11.17
C LYS A 656 37.16 -9.40 12.08
N ILE A 657 38.35 -9.80 11.62
CA ILE A 657 39.25 -10.62 12.43
C ILE A 657 39.57 -9.87 13.74
N GLY A 658 39.33 -10.54 14.87
CA GLY A 658 39.46 -9.98 16.21
C GLY A 658 38.15 -9.47 16.81
N ASP A 659 37.11 -9.29 15.99
CA ASP A 659 35.80 -8.87 16.48
C ASP A 659 35.17 -9.95 17.35
N LYS A 660 34.40 -9.50 18.34
CA LYS A 660 33.70 -10.36 19.28
C LYS A 660 32.25 -10.43 18.85
N LEU A 661 31.81 -11.61 18.43
CA LEU A 661 30.49 -11.78 17.82
C LEU A 661 29.36 -11.46 18.81
N VAL A 662 29.57 -11.77 20.09
CA VAL A 662 28.60 -11.51 21.16
C VAL A 662 29.12 -10.35 22.02
N GLY A 663 28.25 -9.36 22.28
CA GLY A 663 28.62 -8.16 23.04
C GLY A 663 29.09 -6.97 22.21
N THR A 664 28.97 -7.02 20.89
CA THR A 664 29.36 -5.91 19.99
C THR A 664 28.16 -5.43 19.18
N GLU A 665 28.11 -4.13 18.89
CA GLU A 665 27.13 -3.54 17.96
C GLU A 665 27.73 -3.53 16.55
N PHE A 666 27.03 -4.15 15.60
CA PHE A 666 27.41 -4.17 14.20
C PHE A 666 26.37 -3.48 13.34
N SER A 667 26.81 -2.89 12.22
CA SER A 667 25.89 -2.62 11.12
C SER A 667 25.42 -3.94 10.51
N ILE A 668 24.18 -3.96 10.00
CA ILE A 668 23.73 -5.05 9.12
C ILE A 668 24.74 -5.17 7.96
N GLN A 669 25.02 -6.42 7.55
CA GLN A 669 25.97 -6.74 6.50
C GLN A 669 25.80 -5.81 5.30
N ASN A 670 26.90 -5.29 4.78
CA ASN A 670 26.90 -4.59 3.50
C ASN A 670 27.35 -5.53 2.37
N ASN A 671 26.50 -5.75 1.37
CA ASN A 671 26.87 -6.42 0.12
C ASN A 671 26.84 -5.46 -1.09
N ILE A 672 26.67 -4.16 -0.82
CA ILE A 672 26.62 -3.11 -1.83
C ILE A 672 28.04 -2.62 -2.13
N ASP A 673 28.48 -2.79 -3.39
CA ASP A 673 29.72 -2.23 -3.92
C ASP A 673 29.41 -0.93 -4.67
N TYR A 674 30.33 0.04 -4.61
CA TYR A 674 30.16 1.34 -5.29
C TYR A 674 29.97 1.21 -6.81
N LYS A 675 30.28 0.07 -7.43
CA LYS A 675 30.02 -0.22 -8.85
C LYS A 675 28.57 -0.60 -9.15
N MET A 676 27.75 -0.84 -8.14
CA MET A 676 26.34 -1.22 -8.31
C MET A 676 25.45 -0.06 -8.71
N GLY A 677 25.93 1.20 -8.67
CA GLY A 677 25.17 2.36 -9.13
C GLY A 677 24.06 2.82 -8.19
N ILE A 678 24.04 2.35 -6.94
CA ILE A 678 23.10 2.78 -5.89
C ILE A 678 23.87 3.39 -4.71
N ASP A 679 23.30 4.44 -4.10
CA ASP A 679 23.86 5.11 -2.92
C ASP A 679 23.15 4.65 -1.65
N ALA A 680 23.55 3.47 -1.17
CA ALA A 680 22.98 2.83 0.02
C ALA A 680 23.99 1.89 0.69
N GLU A 681 23.74 1.54 1.95
CA GLU A 681 24.51 0.54 2.70
C GLU A 681 23.56 -0.49 3.31
N GLY A 682 23.91 -1.78 3.20
CA GLY A 682 23.14 -2.90 3.77
C GLY A 682 23.09 -4.13 2.87
N ILE A 683 22.10 -4.99 3.11
CA ILE A 683 21.87 -6.20 2.31
C ILE A 683 20.94 -5.83 1.15
N ALA A 684 21.50 -5.73 -0.05
CA ALA A 684 20.77 -5.61 -1.30
C ALA A 684 20.37 -6.98 -1.85
N ILE A 685 19.07 -7.12 -2.13
CA ILE A 685 18.46 -8.25 -2.82
C ILE A 685 18.13 -7.79 -4.24
N PRO A 686 18.79 -8.32 -5.29
CA PRO A 686 18.55 -7.89 -6.67
C PRO A 686 17.19 -8.38 -7.19
N ILE A 687 16.61 -7.59 -8.07
CA ILE A 687 15.41 -7.86 -8.85
C ILE A 687 15.71 -7.47 -10.29
N THR A 688 15.81 -8.48 -11.14
CA THR A 688 15.99 -8.34 -12.59
C THR A 688 14.64 -8.42 -13.30
N LYS A 689 14.64 -8.08 -14.59
CA LYS A 689 13.46 -8.28 -15.45
C LYS A 689 13.01 -9.75 -15.48
N GLY A 690 13.96 -10.67 -15.54
CA GLY A 690 13.69 -12.11 -15.56
C GLY A 690 12.94 -12.63 -14.33
N ASP A 691 13.05 -11.92 -13.20
CA ASP A 691 12.41 -12.30 -11.95
C ASP A 691 10.91 -12.02 -11.93
N LYS A 692 10.36 -11.14 -12.78
CA LYS A 692 8.91 -10.85 -12.92
C LYS A 692 8.19 -10.65 -11.57
N ILE A 693 8.77 -9.85 -10.69
CA ILE A 693 8.27 -9.60 -9.34
C ILE A 693 7.23 -8.49 -9.38
N SER A 694 6.01 -8.80 -8.91
CA SER A 694 4.92 -7.84 -8.80
C SER A 694 3.86 -8.30 -7.80
N GLY A 695 3.07 -7.38 -7.26
CA GLY A 695 1.94 -7.69 -6.38
C GLY A 695 2.18 -7.34 -4.91
N GLN A 696 1.33 -7.88 -4.03
CA GLN A 696 1.30 -7.58 -2.60
C GLN A 696 2.56 -8.07 -1.88
N VAL A 697 3.09 -7.24 -0.99
CA VAL A 697 4.25 -7.56 -0.14
C VAL A 697 3.80 -8.23 1.15
N ARG A 698 4.46 -9.32 1.54
CA ARG A 698 4.35 -9.97 2.85
C ARG A 698 5.75 -10.12 3.44
N PHE A 699 5.93 -9.71 4.68
CA PHE A 699 7.23 -9.80 5.37
C PHE A 699 7.09 -10.36 6.78
N MET A 700 7.99 -11.27 7.15
CA MET A 700 7.98 -11.91 8.45
C MET A 700 9.41 -12.10 8.96
N ILE A 701 9.61 -11.86 10.26
CA ILE A 701 10.80 -12.31 10.98
C ILE A 701 10.48 -13.67 11.56
N LEU A 702 11.11 -14.71 11.03
CA LEU A 702 10.85 -16.10 11.42
C LEU A 702 11.46 -16.41 12.79
N GLY A 703 12.62 -15.83 13.11
CA GLY A 703 13.27 -16.00 14.41
C GLY A 703 14.80 -15.99 14.36
N PRO A 704 15.47 -16.29 15.48
CA PRO A 704 16.93 -16.32 15.58
C PRO A 704 17.56 -17.48 14.81
N VAL A 705 18.70 -17.23 14.17
CA VAL A 705 19.51 -18.24 13.47
C VAL A 705 20.39 -18.98 14.47
N ASN A 706 20.25 -20.30 14.53
CA ASN A 706 20.98 -21.18 15.44
C ASN A 706 22.38 -21.51 14.89
N ALA A 707 23.26 -20.51 14.79
CA ALA A 707 24.61 -20.68 14.29
C ALA A 707 25.56 -21.27 15.36
N THR A 708 26.60 -22.00 14.91
CA THR A 708 27.70 -22.47 15.76
C THR A 708 28.98 -21.70 15.51
N TRP A 709 29.79 -21.50 16.54
CA TRP A 709 31.15 -20.98 16.49
C TRP A 709 32.16 -22.06 16.90
N ASP A 710 33.22 -22.23 16.10
CA ASP A 710 34.37 -23.10 16.38
C ASP A 710 35.60 -22.48 15.71
N VAL A 711 35.98 -21.29 16.19
CA VAL A 711 36.91 -20.32 15.54
C VAL A 711 36.50 -19.81 14.15
N ILE A 712 35.56 -20.50 13.50
CA ILE A 712 34.78 -20.10 12.33
C ILE A 712 33.28 -20.21 12.65
N THR A 713 32.41 -19.53 11.90
CA THR A 713 30.96 -19.65 12.04
C THR A 713 30.37 -20.64 11.03
N ARG A 714 29.33 -21.39 11.43
CA ARG A 714 28.59 -22.30 10.53
C ARG A 714 27.10 -22.21 10.82
N ARG A 715 26.28 -22.33 9.76
CA ARG A 715 24.82 -22.42 9.85
C ARG A 715 24.31 -23.69 9.18
N HIS A 716 23.20 -24.22 9.69
CA HIS A 716 22.46 -25.28 9.01
C HIS A 716 21.54 -24.67 7.93
N PRO A 717 21.22 -25.38 6.83
CA PRO A 717 20.28 -24.88 5.81
C PRO A 717 18.92 -24.44 6.36
N THR A 718 18.39 -25.17 7.35
CA THR A 718 17.27 -24.70 8.17
C THR A 718 17.77 -23.91 9.37
N PHE A 719 17.38 -22.63 9.44
CA PHE A 719 17.96 -21.66 10.38
C PHE A 719 17.80 -22.01 11.86
N PHE A 720 16.78 -22.79 12.23
CA PHE A 720 16.50 -23.18 13.61
C PHE A 720 17.35 -24.36 14.12
N ARG A 721 18.10 -25.04 13.23
CA ARG A 721 18.99 -26.17 13.56
C ARG A 721 20.45 -25.74 13.59
N HIS A 722 21.25 -26.53 14.29
CA HIS A 722 22.70 -26.44 14.27
C HIS A 722 23.33 -27.84 14.23
N THR A 723 24.59 -27.92 13.81
CA THR A 723 25.37 -29.17 13.82
C THR A 723 26.71 -28.89 14.48
N LYS A 724 27.06 -29.64 15.53
CA LYS A 724 28.42 -29.62 16.08
C LYS A 724 29.34 -30.50 15.23
N TRP A 725 30.46 -29.93 14.80
CA TRP A 725 31.44 -30.61 13.96
C TRP A 725 32.70 -31.02 14.73
N SER A 726 32.86 -30.48 15.93
CA SER A 726 33.99 -30.70 16.82
C SER A 726 33.54 -30.60 18.27
N SER A 727 34.36 -31.07 19.20
CA SER A 727 34.15 -30.89 20.63
C SER A 727 34.28 -29.42 21.09
N SER A 728 34.84 -28.53 20.25
CA SER A 728 34.99 -27.10 20.50
C SER A 728 33.88 -26.25 19.88
N SER A 729 32.92 -26.87 19.18
CA SER A 729 31.78 -26.15 18.58
C SER A 729 30.80 -25.64 19.64
N VAL A 730 30.59 -24.33 19.66
CA VAL A 730 29.71 -23.61 20.59
C VAL A 730 28.46 -23.11 19.86
N PRO A 731 27.25 -23.49 20.28
CA PRO A 731 26.01 -22.88 19.80
C PRO A 731 25.93 -21.42 20.28
N LEU A 732 25.94 -20.44 19.37
CA LEU A 732 26.03 -19.03 19.72
C LEU A 732 24.82 -18.56 20.54
N LEU A 733 23.61 -19.01 20.18
CA LEU A 733 22.38 -18.63 20.88
C LEU A 733 22.37 -19.03 22.36
N ALA A 734 23.15 -20.06 22.75
CA ALA A 734 23.28 -20.41 24.16
C ALA A 734 23.96 -19.33 24.99
N HIS A 735 24.69 -18.40 24.38
CA HIS A 735 25.41 -17.32 25.06
C HIS A 735 24.83 -15.93 24.76
N VAL A 736 23.67 -15.90 24.09
CA VAL A 736 22.94 -14.67 23.75
C VAL A 736 21.65 -14.60 24.57
N SER A 737 21.44 -13.48 25.24
CA SER A 737 20.20 -13.21 25.97
C SER A 737 19.09 -12.70 25.05
N SER A 738 19.42 -11.74 24.19
CA SER A 738 18.51 -11.16 23.22
C SER A 738 19.27 -10.66 21.99
N ILE A 739 18.61 -10.64 20.84
CA ILE A 739 19.06 -9.92 19.66
C ILE A 739 18.35 -8.57 19.66
N LEU A 740 19.10 -7.49 19.54
CA LEU A 740 18.53 -6.14 19.45
C LEU A 740 18.82 -5.56 18.07
N ILE A 741 17.79 -5.04 17.41
CA ILE A 741 17.92 -4.28 16.17
C ILE A 741 17.49 -2.83 16.41
N LYS A 742 18.24 -1.88 15.87
CA LYS A 742 17.86 -0.46 15.81
C LYS A 742 18.06 0.11 14.41
N SER A 743 17.31 1.18 14.09
CA SER A 743 17.34 1.85 12.78
C SER A 743 17.11 0.89 11.61
N PHE A 744 16.14 -0.02 11.75
CA PHE A 744 15.83 -1.03 10.74
C PHE A 744 14.99 -0.43 9.62
N GLU A 745 15.44 -0.50 8.37
CA GLU A 745 14.69 -0.03 7.20
C GLU A 745 14.76 -1.05 6.07
N VAL A 746 13.73 -1.05 5.21
CA VAL A 746 13.67 -1.88 4.00
C VAL A 746 13.19 -1.01 2.83
N LYS A 747 14.14 -0.57 1.99
CA LYS A 747 13.91 0.42 0.93
C LYS A 747 14.16 -0.15 -0.45
N VAL A 748 13.60 0.49 -1.47
CA VAL A 748 13.82 0.15 -2.88
C VAL A 748 14.81 1.11 -3.50
N TYR A 749 15.75 0.56 -4.26
CA TYR A 749 16.72 1.31 -5.06
C TYR A 749 16.77 0.77 -6.48
N SER A 750 17.24 1.56 -7.43
CA SER A 750 17.47 1.17 -8.82
C SER A 750 18.86 1.61 -9.23
N ASP A 751 19.60 0.75 -9.93
CA ASP A 751 20.86 1.15 -10.55
C ASP A 751 20.65 2.04 -11.80
N ASN A 752 19.40 2.22 -12.24
CA ASN A 752 19.03 2.96 -13.45
C ASN A 752 19.83 2.53 -14.69
N GLY A 753 20.27 1.26 -14.75
CA GLY A 753 21.15 0.76 -15.82
C GLY A 753 22.55 1.37 -15.82
N LEU A 754 23.05 1.79 -14.65
CA LEU A 754 24.33 2.47 -14.41
C LEU A 754 24.49 3.79 -15.16
N ILE A 755 23.36 4.43 -15.49
CA ILE A 755 23.34 5.78 -16.04
C ILE A 755 23.27 6.75 -14.86
N SER A 756 24.04 7.84 -14.92
CA SER A 756 24.05 8.86 -13.87
C SER A 756 22.62 9.33 -13.56
N ASN A 757 22.22 9.26 -12.29
CA ASN A 757 20.91 9.70 -11.81
C ASN A 757 20.62 11.09 -12.36
N GLY A 758 19.59 11.19 -13.20
CA GLY A 758 18.94 12.45 -13.48
C GLY A 758 18.30 13.00 -12.20
N ASN A 759 17.77 14.21 -12.24
CA ASN A 759 17.08 14.77 -11.09
C ASN A 759 15.79 13.96 -10.87
N ASP A 760 15.65 13.28 -9.73
CA ASP A 760 14.49 12.41 -9.41
C ASP A 760 13.16 13.20 -9.31
N ASP A 761 13.24 14.53 -9.25
CA ASP A 761 12.11 15.47 -9.09
C ASP A 761 11.54 15.99 -10.42
N ASN A 762 11.97 15.47 -11.58
CA ASN A 762 11.47 15.96 -12.87
C ASN A 762 10.24 15.16 -13.33
N ASP A 763 9.10 15.84 -13.45
CA ASP A 763 7.93 15.31 -14.14
C ASP A 763 8.26 14.93 -15.60
N ILE A 764 7.72 13.81 -16.07
CA ILE A 764 7.89 13.38 -17.46
C ILE A 764 6.83 14.08 -18.30
N ILE A 765 7.27 14.93 -19.24
CA ILE A 765 6.38 15.68 -20.12
C ILE A 765 6.47 15.11 -21.54
N TYR A 766 5.35 14.60 -22.04
CA TYR A 766 5.18 14.25 -23.44
C TYR A 766 4.68 15.48 -24.19
N MET A 767 5.37 15.85 -25.26
CA MET A 767 5.07 17.06 -26.02
C MET A 767 4.97 16.77 -27.51
N SER A 768 3.91 17.29 -28.15
CA SER A 768 3.76 17.20 -29.61
C SER A 768 4.84 18.03 -30.32
N ASP A 769 5.43 17.49 -31.39
CA ASP A 769 6.39 18.24 -32.23
C ASP A 769 5.67 19.32 -33.06
N THR A 770 6.06 20.58 -32.88
CA THR A 770 5.57 21.70 -33.69
C THR A 770 6.72 22.61 -34.11
N LYS A 771 6.71 23.04 -35.38
CA LYS A 771 7.72 23.94 -35.97
C LYS A 771 7.17 25.36 -36.18
N GLU A 772 6.05 25.67 -35.54
CA GLU A 772 5.35 26.93 -35.69
C GLU A 772 6.00 28.04 -34.85
N THR A 773 5.93 29.28 -35.35
CA THR A 773 6.52 30.45 -34.68
C THR A 773 5.65 31.02 -33.55
N PHE A 774 4.35 30.75 -33.60
CA PHE A 774 3.37 31.06 -32.56
C PHE A 774 2.96 29.76 -31.88
N VAL A 775 2.83 29.76 -30.54
CA VAL A 775 2.49 28.55 -29.78
C VAL A 775 1.27 28.84 -28.89
N ASN A 776 0.15 28.17 -29.17
CA ASN A 776 -1.01 28.06 -28.30
C ASN A 776 -1.01 26.68 -27.65
N LYS A 777 -0.70 26.64 -26.35
CA LYS A 777 -0.47 25.39 -25.61
C LYS A 777 -1.73 24.88 -24.93
N LYS A 778 -1.88 23.57 -24.91
CA LYS A 778 -2.72 22.83 -23.95
C LYS A 778 -1.78 22.12 -22.98
N ASP A 779 -1.59 22.69 -21.79
CA ASP A 779 -0.56 22.31 -20.81
C ASP A 779 -1.10 21.88 -19.43
N ASP A 780 -2.41 21.67 -19.35
CA ASP A 780 -3.15 21.15 -18.19
C ASP A 780 -3.48 19.65 -18.30
N LEU A 781 -2.90 18.94 -19.28
CA LEU A 781 -3.11 17.51 -19.45
C LEU A 781 -2.22 16.72 -18.49
N GLU A 782 -2.83 15.78 -17.77
CA GLU A 782 -2.15 14.97 -16.78
C GLU A 782 -2.56 13.51 -16.86
N PHE A 783 -1.57 12.62 -16.73
CA PHE A 783 -1.74 11.18 -16.50
C PHE A 783 -1.21 10.84 -15.11
N LYS A 784 -1.99 10.08 -14.34
CA LYS A 784 -1.62 9.48 -13.05
C LYS A 784 -1.32 7.99 -13.18
N ILE A 785 -1.69 7.37 -14.30
CA ILE A 785 -1.21 6.06 -14.74
C ILE A 785 -0.25 6.26 -15.92
N ASN A 786 0.94 5.66 -15.88
CA ASN A 786 1.96 5.86 -16.90
C ASN A 786 2.66 4.56 -17.32
N SER A 787 3.23 4.57 -18.52
CA SER A 787 4.03 3.47 -19.04
C SER A 787 5.39 3.38 -18.35
N ALA A 788 5.89 2.16 -18.22
CA ALA A 788 7.24 1.91 -17.73
C ALA A 788 8.28 2.58 -18.64
N LEU A 789 9.47 2.86 -18.11
CA LEU A 789 10.58 3.40 -18.89
C LEU A 789 11.72 2.40 -18.98
N THR A 790 12.36 2.35 -20.13
CA THR A 790 13.64 1.65 -20.27
C THR A 790 14.80 2.52 -19.79
N ALA A 791 15.92 1.92 -19.40
CA ALA A 791 17.15 2.64 -19.08
C ALA A 791 17.58 3.63 -20.17
N THR A 792 17.35 3.27 -21.44
CA THR A 792 17.71 4.14 -22.58
C THR A 792 16.81 5.38 -22.66
N GLU A 793 15.52 5.24 -22.38
CA GLU A 793 14.59 6.38 -22.31
C GLU A 793 14.90 7.25 -21.10
N CYS A 794 15.19 6.65 -19.94
CA CYS A 794 15.62 7.37 -18.74
C CYS A 794 16.85 8.24 -19.00
N ALA A 795 17.85 7.70 -19.70
CA ALA A 795 19.04 8.45 -20.10
C ALA A 795 18.72 9.63 -21.05
N GLN A 796 17.78 9.45 -21.97
CA GLN A 796 17.37 10.49 -22.91
C GLN A 796 16.57 11.60 -22.24
N LEU A 797 15.73 11.24 -21.27
CA LEU A 797 14.86 12.16 -20.54
C LEU A 797 15.55 12.81 -19.34
N GLY A 798 16.64 12.24 -18.85
CA GLY A 798 17.32 12.73 -17.64
C GLY A 798 16.48 12.50 -16.37
N VAL A 799 15.80 11.36 -16.30
CA VAL A 799 14.97 10.92 -15.15
C VAL A 799 15.48 9.55 -14.66
N SER A 800 15.18 9.20 -13.41
CA SER A 800 15.38 7.85 -12.88
C SER A 800 14.11 7.00 -13.03
N ASN A 801 14.28 5.67 -13.00
CA ASN A 801 13.17 4.74 -13.01
C ASN A 801 13.30 3.76 -11.85
N THR A 802 12.68 4.13 -10.74
CA THR A 802 12.45 3.29 -9.57
C THR A 802 11.12 2.54 -9.72
N VAL A 803 10.76 1.75 -8.70
CA VAL A 803 9.48 1.03 -8.66
C VAL A 803 8.33 2.02 -8.44
N LYS A 804 7.28 1.94 -9.27
CA LYS A 804 6.17 2.89 -9.31
C LYS A 804 4.82 2.18 -9.15
N LEU A 805 3.92 2.75 -8.35
CA LEU A 805 2.53 2.29 -8.24
C LEU A 805 1.70 2.63 -9.48
N SER A 806 2.05 3.73 -10.16
CA SER A 806 1.37 4.26 -11.34
C SER A 806 1.60 3.44 -12.62
N THR A 807 2.45 2.42 -12.60
CA THR A 807 2.82 1.63 -13.78
C THR A 807 1.98 0.36 -13.91
N PRO A 808 1.18 0.19 -14.97
CA PRO A 808 0.44 -1.05 -15.19
C PRO A 808 1.36 -2.23 -15.49
N LEU A 809 0.91 -3.43 -15.11
CA LEU A 809 1.53 -4.71 -15.43
C LEU A 809 0.77 -5.38 -16.58
N ASN A 810 1.49 -5.88 -17.58
CA ASN A 810 0.95 -6.85 -18.52
C ASN A 810 0.93 -8.24 -17.86
N ILE A 811 -0.25 -8.73 -17.50
CA ILE A 811 -0.45 -9.99 -16.77
C ILE A 811 0.15 -11.19 -17.52
N SER A 812 0.10 -11.18 -18.85
CA SER A 812 0.58 -12.31 -19.66
C SER A 812 2.10 -12.41 -19.70
N THR A 813 2.80 -11.27 -19.67
CA THR A 813 4.27 -11.25 -19.74
C THR A 813 4.91 -11.15 -18.36
N GLY A 814 4.22 -10.52 -17.39
CA GLY A 814 4.75 -10.20 -16.07
C GLY A 814 5.65 -8.95 -16.06
N ASP A 815 5.58 -8.13 -17.12
CA ASP A 815 6.39 -6.91 -17.27
C ASP A 815 5.54 -5.65 -17.07
N GLY A 816 6.16 -4.56 -16.62
CA GLY A 816 5.58 -3.23 -16.70
C GLY A 816 5.25 -2.86 -18.15
N VAL A 817 4.09 -2.25 -18.38
CA VAL A 817 3.62 -1.90 -19.72
C VAL A 817 4.48 -0.80 -20.30
N LEU A 818 5.25 -1.13 -21.35
CA LEU A 818 6.00 -0.15 -22.13
C LEU A 818 5.13 0.51 -23.21
N GLU A 819 4.31 -0.28 -23.89
CA GLU A 819 3.57 0.12 -25.08
C GLU A 819 2.23 -0.59 -25.14
N VAL A 820 1.25 0.05 -25.78
CA VAL A 820 -0.02 -0.55 -26.19
C VAL A 820 -0.17 -0.48 -27.70
N TYR A 821 -1.05 -1.30 -28.24
CA TYR A 821 -1.36 -1.33 -29.66
C TYR A 821 -2.68 -0.59 -29.91
N ASP A 822 -2.61 0.49 -30.69
CA ASP A 822 -3.78 1.17 -31.24
C ASP A 822 -4.10 0.63 -32.63
N ARG A 823 -5.30 0.06 -32.76
CA ARG A 823 -5.73 -0.61 -33.97
C ARG A 823 -6.24 0.35 -35.04
N ASN A 824 -6.68 1.54 -34.63
CA ASN A 824 -7.15 2.58 -35.55
C ASN A 824 -5.97 3.18 -36.33
N GLY A 825 -4.87 3.50 -35.64
CA GLY A 825 -3.61 3.92 -36.27
C GLY A 825 -2.71 2.79 -36.77
N ASN A 826 -3.00 1.53 -36.41
CA ASN A 826 -2.12 0.37 -36.64
C ASN A 826 -0.69 0.65 -36.11
N VAL A 827 -0.62 1.21 -34.91
CA VAL A 827 0.62 1.68 -34.27
C VAL A 827 0.79 1.00 -32.92
N LYS A 828 2.04 0.70 -32.57
CA LYS A 828 2.44 0.25 -31.23
C LYS A 828 3.36 1.31 -30.67
N ALA A 829 2.96 1.93 -29.57
CA ALA A 829 3.67 3.05 -28.96
C ALA A 829 3.27 3.19 -27.49
N LYS A 830 3.91 4.13 -26.79
CA LYS A 830 3.51 4.50 -25.43
C LYS A 830 2.08 5.05 -25.44
N PRO A 831 1.23 4.69 -24.47
CA PRO A 831 -0.11 5.26 -24.35
C PRO A 831 -0.11 6.79 -24.30
N GLU A 832 0.87 7.40 -23.63
CA GLU A 832 1.06 8.85 -23.58
C GLU A 832 1.33 9.46 -24.96
N GLN A 833 2.14 8.78 -25.79
CA GLN A 833 2.42 9.20 -27.17
C GLN A 833 1.16 9.09 -28.03
N ILE A 834 0.44 7.96 -27.93
CA ILE A 834 -0.82 7.74 -28.66
C ILE A 834 -1.84 8.82 -28.32
N TYR A 835 -1.96 9.17 -27.03
CA TYR A 835 -2.84 10.24 -26.56
C TYR A 835 -2.42 11.59 -27.15
N VAL A 836 -1.16 12.02 -26.96
CA VAL A 836 -0.67 13.31 -27.45
C VAL A 836 -0.81 13.42 -28.98
N ASP A 837 -0.49 12.37 -29.73
CA ASP A 837 -0.61 12.35 -31.19
C ASP A 837 -2.08 12.46 -31.65
N SER A 838 -2.98 11.70 -31.00
CA SER A 838 -4.42 11.73 -31.30
C SER A 838 -5.01 13.13 -31.10
N TYR A 839 -4.74 13.75 -29.95
CA TYR A 839 -5.27 15.08 -29.63
C TYR A 839 -4.57 16.21 -30.38
N TYR A 840 -3.27 16.05 -30.71
CA TYR A 840 -2.62 16.96 -31.64
C TYR A 840 -3.31 16.93 -33.01
N ILE A 841 -3.57 15.75 -33.58
CA ILE A 841 -4.29 15.64 -34.87
C ILE A 841 -5.69 16.25 -34.78
N GLU A 842 -6.37 16.09 -33.65
CA GLU A 842 -7.72 16.62 -33.43
C GLU A 842 -7.75 18.15 -33.33
N TYR A 843 -6.84 18.76 -32.56
CA TYR A 843 -6.90 20.19 -32.20
C TYR A 843 -5.85 21.09 -32.89
N HIS A 844 -4.87 20.54 -33.63
CA HIS A 844 -3.87 21.33 -34.35
C HIS A 844 -4.47 22.24 -35.43
N LYS A 845 -5.63 21.87 -36.00
CA LYS A 845 -6.32 22.63 -37.03
C LYS A 845 -7.67 23.12 -36.53
N PRO A 846 -8.12 24.32 -36.95
CA PRO A 846 -9.47 24.79 -36.66
C PRO A 846 -10.49 23.82 -37.27
N ARG A 847 -11.45 23.40 -36.45
CA ARG A 847 -12.56 22.53 -36.83
C ARG A 847 -13.88 23.19 -36.49
N ILE A 848 -14.87 22.98 -37.35
CA ILE A 848 -16.21 23.48 -37.09
C ILE A 848 -16.88 22.64 -35.99
N VAL A 849 -17.47 23.32 -35.01
CA VAL A 849 -18.44 22.74 -34.07
C VAL A 849 -19.81 23.33 -34.42
N MET A 850 -20.82 22.48 -34.53
CA MET A 850 -22.15 22.84 -34.97
C MET A 850 -23.19 22.28 -34.02
N GLU A 851 -24.04 23.14 -33.48
CA GLU A 851 -25.24 22.73 -32.76
C GLU A 851 -26.37 22.65 -33.76
N GLN A 852 -26.94 21.46 -33.93
CA GLN A 852 -28.03 21.22 -34.86
C GLN A 852 -29.19 20.51 -34.17
N LYS A 853 -30.36 21.12 -34.28
CA LYS A 853 -31.61 20.55 -33.78
C LYS A 853 -32.27 19.71 -34.86
N LEU A 854 -32.48 18.44 -34.58
CA LEU A 854 -33.10 17.45 -35.46
C LEU A 854 -34.39 16.89 -34.85
N ARG A 855 -35.28 16.39 -35.70
CA ARG A 855 -36.41 15.59 -35.23
C ARG A 855 -35.86 14.28 -34.67
N ASP A 856 -36.23 13.97 -33.43
CA ASP A 856 -35.75 12.79 -32.74
C ASP A 856 -36.44 11.54 -33.31
N ILE A 857 -35.86 10.96 -34.35
CA ILE A 857 -36.39 9.79 -35.07
C ILE A 857 -35.25 8.78 -35.21
N ASP A 858 -35.53 7.49 -34.99
CA ASP A 858 -34.52 6.42 -34.87
C ASP A 858 -33.52 6.32 -36.04
N ASN A 859 -33.92 6.66 -37.27
CA ASN A 859 -33.05 6.63 -38.45
C ASN A 859 -32.31 7.96 -38.71
N VAL A 860 -32.55 8.98 -37.91
CA VAL A 860 -31.99 10.33 -38.07
C VAL A 860 -31.00 10.64 -36.94
N VAL A 861 -31.35 10.29 -35.69
CA VAL A 861 -30.57 10.64 -34.50
C VAL A 861 -29.87 9.40 -33.97
N SER A 862 -28.53 9.44 -33.89
CA SER A 862 -27.71 8.35 -33.35
C SER A 862 -26.35 8.90 -32.93
N LEU A 863 -25.82 8.43 -31.78
CA LEU A 863 -24.50 8.83 -31.29
C LEU A 863 -23.36 8.47 -32.25
N PHE A 864 -23.54 7.46 -33.11
CA PHE A 864 -22.45 6.91 -33.93
C PHE A 864 -22.61 7.18 -35.43
N ASN A 865 -23.65 7.92 -35.83
CA ASN A 865 -23.82 8.33 -37.22
C ASN A 865 -22.92 9.51 -37.57
N HIS A 866 -22.65 9.66 -38.86
CA HIS A 866 -22.03 10.85 -39.41
C HIS A 866 -23.09 11.75 -40.01
N TYR A 867 -22.84 13.05 -39.96
CA TYR A 867 -23.76 14.07 -40.45
C TYR A 867 -23.10 14.90 -41.52
N ARG A 868 -23.83 15.22 -42.59
CA ARG A 868 -23.33 16.07 -43.68
C ARG A 868 -24.23 17.28 -43.85
N HIS A 869 -23.63 18.46 -43.76
CA HIS A 869 -24.31 19.71 -44.08
C HIS A 869 -24.02 20.11 -45.53
N GLU A 870 -25.03 20.11 -46.40
CA GLU A 870 -24.84 20.31 -47.85
C GLU A 870 -24.15 21.63 -48.19
N ALA A 871 -24.50 22.72 -47.49
CA ALA A 871 -23.93 24.04 -47.75
C ALA A 871 -22.46 24.18 -47.31
N LEU A 872 -22.04 23.44 -46.28
CA LEU A 872 -20.65 23.47 -45.79
C LEU A 872 -19.79 22.49 -46.58
N GLY A 873 -20.39 21.43 -47.14
CA GLY A 873 -19.66 20.36 -47.81
C GLY A 873 -18.75 19.57 -46.87
N LYS A 874 -19.04 19.60 -45.57
CA LYS A 874 -18.27 18.96 -44.49
C LYS A 874 -19.04 17.80 -43.86
N GLU A 875 -18.30 16.84 -43.32
CA GLU A 875 -18.81 15.71 -42.55
C GLU A 875 -18.49 15.90 -41.07
N PHE A 876 -19.41 15.46 -40.22
CA PHE A 876 -19.39 15.68 -38.78
C PHE A 876 -19.68 14.38 -38.04
N PHE A 877 -19.10 14.22 -36.86
CA PHE A 877 -19.46 13.18 -35.89
C PHE A 877 -20.16 13.81 -34.69
N VAL A 878 -20.89 13.00 -33.91
CA VAL A 878 -21.63 13.46 -32.73
C VAL A 878 -20.71 13.46 -31.52
N GLN A 879 -20.62 14.60 -30.81
CA GLN A 879 -19.99 14.68 -29.50
C GLN A 879 -20.98 14.37 -28.38
N GLY A 880 -22.22 14.85 -28.51
CA GLY A 880 -23.27 14.64 -27.52
C GLY A 880 -24.66 14.93 -28.06
N ILE A 881 -25.70 14.47 -27.35
CA ILE A 881 -27.10 14.57 -27.75
C ILE A 881 -27.96 15.00 -26.56
N GLY A 882 -28.43 16.24 -26.59
CA GLY A 882 -29.55 16.69 -25.75
C GLY A 882 -30.89 16.31 -26.38
N ARG A 883 -31.98 16.31 -25.59
CA ARG A 883 -33.34 16.07 -26.09
C ARG A 883 -34.38 16.90 -25.35
N ASN A 884 -35.23 17.58 -26.10
CA ASN A 884 -36.49 18.09 -25.55
C ASN A 884 -37.61 17.07 -25.85
N LEU A 885 -38.15 16.45 -24.80
CA LEU A 885 -39.01 15.28 -24.94
C LEU A 885 -40.46 15.64 -25.29
N ILE A 886 -40.91 16.86 -24.97
CA ILE A 886 -42.24 17.32 -25.38
C ILE A 886 -42.28 17.74 -26.85
N GLU A 887 -41.23 18.37 -27.37
CA GLU A 887 -41.13 18.73 -28.79
C GLU A 887 -40.78 17.53 -29.69
N GLY A 888 -40.24 16.44 -29.11
CA GLY A 888 -39.69 15.32 -29.88
C GLY A 888 -38.42 15.73 -30.65
N ARG A 889 -37.61 16.60 -30.04
CA ARG A 889 -36.44 17.23 -30.65
C ARG A 889 -35.16 16.69 -30.03
N ALA A 890 -34.14 16.46 -30.84
CA ALA A 890 -32.79 16.15 -30.40
C ALA A 890 -31.83 17.28 -30.77
N ASP A 891 -31.02 17.70 -29.80
CA ASP A 891 -30.09 18.80 -29.89
C ASP A 891 -28.68 18.20 -29.99
N LEU A 892 -28.15 18.09 -31.21
CA LEU A 892 -26.87 17.44 -31.47
C LEU A 892 -25.74 18.46 -31.43
N THR A 893 -24.70 18.16 -30.67
CA THR A 893 -23.40 18.83 -30.77
C THR A 893 -22.53 18.04 -31.73
N LEU A 894 -22.24 18.61 -32.90
CA LEU A 894 -21.56 17.98 -34.02
C LEU A 894 -20.18 18.60 -34.23
N LYS A 895 -19.13 17.79 -34.38
CA LYS A 895 -17.77 18.27 -34.64
C LYS A 895 -17.26 17.76 -35.98
N GLU A 896 -16.58 18.63 -36.73
CA GLU A 896 -16.05 18.32 -38.05
C GLU A 896 -15.03 17.16 -38.00
N ILE A 897 -15.20 16.20 -38.90
CA ILE A 897 -14.24 15.12 -39.12
C ILE A 897 -13.09 15.71 -39.95
N GLY A 898 -11.89 15.79 -39.36
CA GLY A 898 -10.71 16.27 -40.05
C GLY A 898 -10.28 15.33 -41.18
N THR A 899 -10.04 15.89 -42.36
CA THR A 899 -9.43 15.21 -43.53
C THR A 899 -7.91 15.21 -43.49
#